data_AF-A0A3P3FDG7-F1
#
_entry.id   AF-A0A3P3FDG7-F1
#
_cell.length_a   1.000
_cell.length_b   1.000
_cell.length_c   1.000
_cell.angle_alpha   90.00
_cell.angle_beta   90.00
_cell.angle_gamma   90.00
#
_symmetry.space_group_name_H-M   'P 1'
#
loop_
_entity.id
_entity.type
_entity.pdbx_description
1 polymer ?
#
loop_
_entity_poly.entity_id
_entity_poly.type
_entity_poly.pdbx_seq_one_letter_code
_entity_poly.pdbx_strand_id
1 'polypeptide(L)'
;MVQYLVVLAPTFLVAAFFLIFVQGWSRYQTWTRTVTCAIVFAVAVRYLWWRLTDTVLPYPGDGLDFYWVWFLYGIELLAFFDITLFLIIMSRYVDRSAQADALASDFFRRPRQELPTVDVFIPTYNEPLDVLERTIIGALGLHYPGEKLKVYVLDDQRRDWLRRFCEEKGAIHVTRPDNAHAKAGNMNNGLTVSDGEFIAVFDADFVAHRNFLRRTLPFFTDPGIGIVQTPQHFFNRDPVQINLGLERSWPDEQRLFFDEMAASRDAWDISFCCGSCSITRRAALEAIGGFPTESITEDLLTTLTMLNRGYKTRYLNERLSIGLAAENLKGYFVQRQRWCQGGIQTLFVHNGPLRGPGLSLFQRIMFLPVSWLVQYFVRLAILIVPAVYFWTGYPPLFFTEVADLVSHQLPVLVAYFLLMHWITPTRYLPVVSSAVGAFSTFRMLPTVISSLIRPFGRPFRVTPKGSSNVDNKFDGYTFACLAILIAATALGLVINIIPEWARIPPGEFSPVAIYWALVNVVVLMIAALICFEKTNPASESLRADEPARFGGIAGRAVSLTLGKAVVEIPIGTDVETGKVVEVTLHGVEPFEAELRVVTRRTQGRRRDTGALKYGHLHYDLTGAARDQMIIKLYTGDYSQDIEELRRRTVAAGLFSRTFGPAYQRA
;
A
#
# COMPACT_ATOMS: atom_id res chain seq x y z
N MET A 1 -4.81 47.42 -2.54
CA MET A 1 -3.81 46.37 -2.82
C MET A 1 -3.23 45.77 -1.53
N VAL A 2 -2.80 46.58 -0.56
CA VAL A 2 -2.21 46.10 0.72
C VAL A 2 -3.19 45.29 1.59
N GLN A 3 -4.46 45.71 1.73
CA GLN A 3 -5.47 44.97 2.51
C GLN A 3 -5.73 43.54 2.00
N TYR A 4 -5.73 43.32 0.67
CA TYR A 4 -5.90 41.98 0.10
C TYR A 4 -4.71 41.05 0.37
N LEU A 5 -3.51 41.59 0.57
CA LEU A 5 -2.32 40.80 0.91
C LEU A 5 -2.30 40.37 2.38
N VAL A 6 -2.93 41.13 3.28
CA VAL A 6 -3.00 40.78 4.72
C VAL A 6 -3.75 39.46 4.93
N VAL A 7 -4.78 39.20 4.14
CA VAL A 7 -5.56 37.95 4.17
C VAL A 7 -4.68 36.72 3.89
N LEU A 8 -3.64 36.88 3.07
CA LEU A 8 -2.69 35.81 2.74
C LEU A 8 -1.57 35.65 3.79
N ALA A 9 -1.42 36.57 4.74
CA ALA A 9 -0.33 36.55 5.71
C ALA A 9 -0.22 35.21 6.47
N PRO A 10 -1.31 34.58 6.97
CA PRO A 10 -1.25 33.25 7.54
C PRO A 10 -0.66 32.18 6.61
N THR A 11 -1.08 32.20 5.34
CA THR A 11 -0.61 31.24 4.33
C THR A 11 0.87 31.46 4.03
N PHE A 12 1.31 32.71 3.91
CA PHE A 12 2.72 33.04 3.70
C PHE A 12 3.59 32.70 4.90
N LEU A 13 3.09 32.83 6.14
CA LEU A 13 3.83 32.40 7.33
C LEU A 13 4.03 30.87 7.35
N VAL A 14 2.99 30.11 7.03
CA VAL A 14 3.11 28.65 6.87
C VAL A 14 4.10 28.30 5.77
N ALA A 15 3.95 28.89 4.58
CA ALA A 15 4.86 28.62 3.46
C ALA A 15 6.31 29.00 3.80
N ALA A 16 6.54 30.16 4.42
CA ALA A 16 7.85 30.61 4.85
C ALA A 16 8.47 29.64 5.87
N PHE A 17 7.69 29.13 6.83
CA PHE A 17 8.19 28.14 7.77
C PHE A 17 8.73 26.89 7.06
N PHE A 18 7.99 26.37 6.07
CA PHE A 18 8.42 25.20 5.31
C PHE A 18 9.64 25.50 4.40
N LEU A 19 9.62 26.62 3.69
CA LEU A 19 10.66 26.98 2.72
C LEU A 19 11.99 27.38 3.39
N ILE A 20 11.93 28.08 4.52
CA ILE A 20 13.13 28.58 5.21
C ILE A 20 13.73 27.53 6.14
N PHE A 21 12.89 26.77 6.86
CA PHE A 21 13.36 25.83 7.88
C PHE A 21 13.23 24.37 7.46
N VAL A 22 12.01 23.91 7.17
CA VAL A 22 11.72 22.47 7.03
C VAL A 22 12.46 21.84 5.85
N GLN A 23 12.63 22.55 4.73
CA GLN A 23 13.38 22.03 3.58
C GLN A 23 14.85 21.70 3.89
N GLY A 24 15.48 22.41 4.82
CA GLY A 24 16.85 22.15 5.26
C GLY A 24 16.96 21.09 6.36
N TRP A 25 15.83 20.69 6.97
CA TRP A 25 15.80 19.73 8.06
C TRP A 25 15.75 18.29 7.55
N SER A 26 16.48 17.40 8.23
CA SER A 26 16.36 15.96 7.97
C SER A 26 15.00 15.46 8.42
N ARG A 27 14.25 14.83 7.51
CA ARG A 27 12.96 14.19 7.80
C ARG A 27 13.06 12.89 8.61
N TYR A 28 14.28 12.40 8.87
CA TYR A 28 14.53 11.18 9.63
C TYR A 28 14.83 11.46 11.11
N GLN A 29 15.00 12.74 11.48
CA GLN A 29 15.19 13.14 12.87
C GLN A 29 13.84 13.33 13.56
N THR A 30 13.73 12.86 14.81
CA THR A 30 12.47 12.94 15.56
C THR A 30 12.08 14.38 15.88
N TRP A 31 13.03 15.23 16.29
CA TRP A 31 12.71 16.60 16.71
C TRP A 31 12.17 17.46 15.55
N THR A 32 12.71 17.32 14.33
CA THR A 32 12.27 18.06 13.14
C THR A 32 10.86 17.68 12.74
N ARG A 33 10.54 16.37 12.76
CA ARG A 33 9.18 15.86 12.52
C ARG A 33 8.20 16.33 13.59
N THR A 34 8.60 16.25 14.86
CA THR A 34 7.76 16.68 15.99
C THR A 34 7.38 18.15 15.88
N VAL A 35 8.37 19.04 15.65
CA VAL A 35 8.12 20.48 15.49
C VAL A 35 7.22 20.77 14.29
N THR A 36 7.51 20.16 13.14
CA THR A 36 6.72 20.37 11.92
C THR A 36 5.27 19.88 12.09
N CYS A 37 5.07 18.68 12.63
CA CYS A 37 3.73 18.14 12.92
C CYS A 37 2.96 18.99 13.94
N ALA A 38 3.63 19.49 14.99
CA ALA A 38 3.02 20.35 15.99
C ALA A 38 2.55 21.69 15.41
N ILE A 39 3.32 22.28 14.48
CA ILE A 39 2.91 23.52 13.79
C ILE A 39 1.70 23.26 12.89
N VAL A 40 1.68 22.17 12.13
CA VAL A 40 0.52 21.80 11.30
C VAL A 40 -0.71 21.57 12.16
N PHE A 41 -0.56 20.88 13.30
CA PHE A 41 -1.62 20.70 14.29
C PHE A 41 -2.14 22.04 14.82
N ALA A 42 -1.27 22.97 15.21
CA ALA A 42 -1.66 24.29 15.72
C ALA A 42 -2.43 25.12 14.67
N VAL A 43 -2.02 25.07 13.40
CA VAL A 43 -2.72 25.72 12.29
C VAL A 43 -4.12 25.12 12.09
N ALA A 44 -4.25 23.79 12.18
CA ALA A 44 -5.54 23.11 12.10
C ALA A 44 -6.47 23.43 13.30
N VAL A 45 -5.93 23.50 14.52
CA VAL A 45 -6.69 23.94 15.71
C VAL A 45 -7.20 25.36 15.54
N ARG A 46 -6.37 26.28 15.04
CA ARG A 46 -6.80 27.66 14.76
C ARG A 46 -7.98 27.70 13.79
N TYR A 47 -7.95 26.89 12.73
CA TYR A 47 -9.07 26.80 11.77
C TYR A 47 -10.34 26.24 12.43
N LEU A 48 -10.25 25.18 13.23
CA LEU A 48 -11.42 24.62 13.91
C LEU A 48 -12.02 25.57 14.95
N TRP A 49 -11.17 26.32 15.64
CA TRP A 49 -11.61 27.37 16.54
C TRP A 49 -12.42 28.42 15.79
N TRP A 50 -11.89 28.95 14.68
CA TRP A 50 -12.60 29.87 13.80
C TRP A 50 -13.92 29.28 13.26
N ARG A 51 -13.91 28.02 12.79
CA ARG A 51 -15.13 27.34 12.36
C ARG A 51 -16.20 27.37 13.45
N LEU A 52 -15.83 27.02 14.68
CA LEU A 52 -16.76 26.99 15.81
C LEU A 52 -17.28 28.39 16.17
N THR A 53 -16.38 29.35 16.41
CA THR A 53 -16.76 30.66 16.96
C THR A 53 -17.45 31.56 15.96
N ASP A 54 -17.08 31.48 14.68
CA ASP A 54 -17.47 32.49 13.70
C ASP A 54 -18.46 31.95 12.67
N THR A 55 -18.50 30.63 12.45
CA THR A 55 -19.36 30.02 11.41
C THR A 55 -20.41 29.05 11.93
N VAL A 56 -20.25 28.49 13.13
CA VAL A 56 -21.18 27.49 13.69
C VAL A 56 -22.01 28.08 14.83
N LEU A 57 -21.38 28.62 15.87
CA LEU A 57 -22.09 29.23 17.01
C LEU A 57 -22.94 30.45 16.64
N PRO A 58 -22.53 31.33 15.70
CA PRO A 58 -23.33 32.49 15.33
C PRO A 58 -24.53 32.17 14.44
N TYR A 59 -24.69 30.92 14.00
CA TYR A 59 -25.79 30.54 13.09
C TYR A 59 -27.15 30.81 13.74
N PRO A 60 -28.02 31.65 13.15
CA PRO A 60 -29.32 31.97 13.72
C PRO A 60 -30.35 30.87 13.44
N GLY A 61 -31.25 30.65 14.39
CA GLY A 61 -32.40 29.75 14.22
C GLY A 61 -32.10 28.27 14.43
N ASP A 62 -33.09 27.43 14.13
CA ASP A 62 -33.14 25.98 14.38
C ASP A 62 -33.65 25.18 13.17
N GLY A 63 -33.44 25.72 11.95
CA GLY A 63 -33.82 25.12 10.68
C GLY A 63 -32.90 23.96 10.22
N LEU A 64 -33.22 23.36 9.07
CA LEU A 64 -32.42 22.26 8.49
C LEU A 64 -31.00 22.72 8.11
N ASP A 65 -30.85 23.98 7.74
CA ASP A 65 -29.60 24.66 7.42
C ASP A 65 -28.71 24.86 8.66
N PHE A 66 -29.29 25.16 9.82
CA PHE A 66 -28.60 25.15 11.12
C PHE A 66 -28.03 23.75 11.43
N TYR A 67 -28.86 22.71 11.37
CA TYR A 67 -28.40 21.34 11.62
C TYR A 67 -27.38 20.86 10.58
N TRP A 68 -27.50 21.32 9.34
CA TRP A 68 -26.54 21.05 8.28
C TRP A 68 -25.14 21.59 8.61
N VAL A 69 -25.04 22.84 9.08
CA VAL A 69 -23.76 23.43 9.48
C VAL A 69 -23.14 22.69 10.67
N TRP A 70 -23.93 22.34 11.68
CA TRP A 70 -23.47 21.52 12.81
C TRP A 70 -23.02 20.13 12.38
N PHE A 71 -23.75 19.49 11.46
CA PHE A 71 -23.37 18.19 10.91
C PHE A 71 -22.01 18.27 10.20
N LEU A 72 -21.80 19.28 9.35
CA LEU A 72 -20.52 19.47 8.67
C LEU A 72 -19.37 19.75 9.64
N TYR A 73 -19.62 20.54 10.69
CA TYR A 73 -18.63 20.74 11.75
C TYR A 73 -18.29 19.43 12.46
N GLY A 74 -19.28 18.59 12.76
CA GLY A 74 -19.07 17.25 13.30
C GLY A 74 -18.22 16.35 12.39
N ILE A 75 -18.44 16.40 11.06
CA ILE A 75 -17.59 15.70 10.09
C ILE A 75 -16.16 16.25 10.09
N GLU A 76 -15.99 17.57 10.16
CA GLU A 76 -14.66 18.20 10.27
C GLU A 76 -13.93 17.82 11.56
N LEU A 77 -14.65 17.69 12.69
CA LEU A 77 -14.09 17.20 13.95
C LEU A 77 -13.61 15.75 13.84
N LEU A 78 -14.38 14.88 13.18
CA LEU A 78 -13.95 13.50 12.92
C LEU A 78 -12.71 13.47 12.03
N ALA A 79 -12.68 14.26 10.96
CA ALA A 79 -11.53 14.38 10.07
C ALA A 79 -10.29 14.90 10.83
N PHE A 80 -10.46 15.90 11.69
CA PHE A 80 -9.40 16.45 12.51
C PHE A 80 -8.89 15.43 13.53
N PHE A 81 -9.76 14.61 14.12
CA PHE A 81 -9.35 13.55 15.02
C PHE A 81 -8.46 12.52 14.30
N ASP A 82 -8.86 12.05 13.11
CA ASP A 82 -8.06 11.12 12.29
C ASP A 82 -6.71 11.74 11.88
N ILE A 83 -6.71 13.01 11.43
CA ILE A 83 -5.48 13.76 11.11
C ILE A 83 -4.59 13.91 12.34
N THR A 84 -5.16 14.14 13.52
CA THR A 84 -4.38 14.27 14.77
C THR A 84 -3.66 12.97 15.09
N LEU A 85 -4.33 11.82 14.97
CA LEU A 85 -3.69 10.51 15.15
C LEU A 85 -2.58 10.29 14.11
N PHE A 86 -2.83 10.67 12.86
CA PHE A 86 -1.81 10.64 11.81
C PHE A 86 -0.60 11.52 12.13
N LEU A 87 -0.80 12.77 12.57
CA LEU A 87 0.27 13.68 12.95
C LEU A 87 1.07 13.16 14.14
N ILE A 88 0.41 12.56 15.14
CA ILE A 88 1.08 11.92 16.27
C ILE A 88 1.96 10.78 15.78
N ILE A 89 1.42 9.87 14.96
CA ILE A 89 2.20 8.76 14.38
C ILE A 89 3.42 9.31 13.63
N MET A 90 3.21 10.26 12.72
CA MET A 90 4.25 10.79 11.83
C MET A 90 5.25 11.74 12.52
N SER A 91 4.97 12.21 13.74
CA SER A 91 5.86 13.09 14.50
C SER A 91 7.19 12.44 14.90
N ARG A 92 7.26 11.10 14.87
CA ARG A 92 8.48 10.32 15.12
C ARG A 92 8.76 9.40 13.94
N TYR A 93 10.02 9.00 13.81
CA TYR A 93 10.48 8.03 12.83
C TYR A 93 11.63 7.24 13.43
N VAL A 94 11.73 5.97 13.08
CA VAL A 94 12.90 5.14 13.41
C VAL A 94 13.30 4.35 12.18
N ASP A 95 14.56 4.48 11.81
CA ASP A 95 15.21 3.58 10.86
C ASP A 95 15.99 2.54 11.65
N ARG A 96 15.63 1.27 11.49
CA ARG A 96 16.29 0.16 12.18
C ARG A 96 17.36 -0.53 11.34
N SER A 97 17.65 -0.05 10.13
CA SER A 97 18.61 -0.70 9.23
C SER A 97 20.02 -0.74 9.84
N ALA A 98 20.48 0.39 10.41
CA ALA A 98 21.77 0.46 11.11
C ALA A 98 21.80 -0.41 12.38
N GLN A 99 20.66 -0.51 13.09
CA GLN A 99 20.53 -1.42 14.24
C GLN A 99 20.61 -2.88 13.80
N ALA A 100 19.98 -3.24 12.67
CA ALA A 100 20.04 -4.57 12.10
C ALA A 100 21.47 -4.94 11.67
N ASP A 101 22.24 -4.01 11.09
CA ASP A 101 23.65 -4.20 10.76
C ASP A 101 24.49 -4.54 12.00
N ALA A 102 24.36 -3.72 13.05
CA ALA A 102 25.09 -3.89 14.30
C ALA A 102 24.76 -5.24 14.96
N LEU A 103 23.46 -5.54 15.11
CA LEU A 103 23.01 -6.78 15.75
C LEU A 103 23.39 -8.01 14.92
N ALA A 104 23.31 -7.96 13.58
CA ALA A 104 23.64 -9.09 12.73
C ALA A 104 25.12 -9.47 12.81
N SER A 105 26.02 -8.48 12.89
CA SER A 105 27.47 -8.72 13.00
C SER A 105 27.81 -9.58 14.22
N ASP A 106 27.24 -9.25 15.39
CA ASP A 106 27.50 -10.00 16.62
C ASP A 106 26.69 -11.30 16.68
N PHE A 107 25.45 -11.30 16.20
CA PHE A 107 24.58 -12.47 16.25
C PHE A 107 25.17 -13.66 15.48
N PHE A 108 25.67 -13.42 14.26
CA PHE A 108 26.17 -14.47 13.37
C PHE A 108 27.67 -14.77 13.52
N ARG A 109 28.37 -14.14 14.47
CA ARG A 109 29.72 -14.58 14.89
C ARG A 109 29.70 -15.88 15.69
N ARG A 110 28.54 -16.23 16.26
CA ARG A 110 28.36 -17.48 17.00
C ARG A 110 28.55 -18.71 16.11
N PRO A 111 29.04 -19.83 16.67
CA PRO A 111 29.07 -21.11 15.98
C PRO A 111 27.68 -21.47 15.41
N ARG A 112 27.65 -22.12 14.24
CA ARG A 112 26.38 -22.48 13.55
C ARG A 112 25.45 -23.31 14.44
N GLN A 113 26.01 -24.12 15.33
CA GLN A 113 25.27 -24.97 16.26
C GLN A 113 24.49 -24.17 17.33
N GLU A 114 24.98 -22.99 17.69
CA GLU A 114 24.36 -22.08 18.67
C GLU A 114 23.29 -21.17 18.05
N LEU A 115 23.18 -21.16 16.72
CA LEU A 115 22.10 -20.43 16.05
C LEU A 115 20.75 -21.10 16.35
N PRO A 116 19.69 -20.31 16.58
CA PRO A 116 18.39 -20.85 16.94
C PRO A 116 17.73 -21.57 15.76
N THR A 117 16.81 -22.48 16.05
CA THR A 117 15.99 -23.12 15.02
C THR A 117 14.90 -22.18 14.51
N VAL A 118 14.59 -22.27 13.21
CA VAL A 118 13.58 -21.47 12.54
C VAL A 118 12.67 -22.35 11.70
N ASP A 119 11.37 -22.24 11.94
CA ASP A 119 10.34 -22.81 11.08
C ASP A 119 9.77 -21.72 10.17
N VAL A 120 9.68 -22.00 8.87
CA VAL A 120 9.03 -21.13 7.90
C VAL A 120 7.65 -21.68 7.61
N PHE A 121 6.61 -20.92 7.90
CA PHE A 121 5.21 -21.29 7.62
C PHE A 121 4.73 -20.61 6.34
N ILE A 122 4.28 -21.42 5.40
CA ILE A 122 3.63 -21.00 4.15
C ILE A 122 2.18 -21.53 4.16
N PRO A 123 1.22 -20.80 4.75
CA PRO A 123 -0.18 -21.19 4.70
C PRO A 123 -0.76 -20.98 3.30
N THR A 124 -1.50 -21.97 2.82
CA THR A 124 -2.11 -21.95 1.49
C THR A 124 -3.51 -22.58 1.51
N TYR A 125 -4.37 -22.06 0.65
CA TYR A 125 -5.73 -22.54 0.44
C TYR A 125 -5.90 -23.01 -1.01
N ASN A 126 -5.98 -22.11 -1.99
CA ASN A 126 -6.28 -22.44 -3.38
C ASN A 126 -5.26 -21.90 -4.38
N GLU A 127 -4.10 -21.46 -3.93
CA GLU A 127 -3.05 -20.94 -4.80
C GLU A 127 -2.53 -22.01 -5.77
N PRO A 128 -2.28 -21.66 -7.05
CA PRO A 128 -1.75 -22.57 -8.05
C PRO A 128 -0.24 -22.82 -7.89
N LEU A 129 0.28 -23.82 -8.61
CA LEU A 129 1.69 -24.20 -8.59
C LEU A 129 2.61 -23.02 -8.94
N ASP A 130 2.28 -22.21 -9.94
CA ASP A 130 3.14 -21.11 -10.39
C ASP A 130 3.27 -19.98 -9.36
N VAL A 131 2.34 -19.88 -8.41
CA VAL A 131 2.43 -18.99 -7.25
C VAL A 131 3.21 -19.67 -6.13
N LEU A 132 2.82 -20.88 -5.75
CA LEU A 132 3.39 -21.61 -4.62
C LEU A 132 4.86 -21.99 -4.82
N GLU A 133 5.24 -22.38 -6.04
CA GLU A 133 6.62 -22.76 -6.36
C GLU A 133 7.59 -21.62 -6.01
N ARG A 134 7.22 -20.37 -6.29
CA ARG A 134 8.09 -19.21 -6.10
C ARG A 134 8.38 -19.02 -4.62
N THR A 135 7.33 -19.10 -3.81
CA THR A 135 7.39 -18.92 -2.36
C THR A 135 8.12 -20.07 -1.66
N ILE A 136 7.82 -21.32 -2.03
CA ILE A 136 8.46 -22.51 -1.46
C ILE A 136 9.96 -22.51 -1.77
N ILE A 137 10.32 -22.29 -3.05
CA ILE A 137 11.72 -22.26 -3.47
C ILE A 137 12.47 -21.07 -2.84
N GLY A 138 11.84 -19.89 -2.73
CA GLY A 138 12.46 -18.75 -2.04
C GLY A 138 12.70 -19.02 -0.55
N ALA A 139 11.77 -19.68 0.14
CA ALA A 139 11.92 -20.07 1.53
C ALA A 139 13.05 -21.11 1.72
N LEU A 140 13.13 -22.11 0.84
CA LEU A 140 14.23 -23.09 0.83
C LEU A 140 15.59 -22.43 0.50
N GLY A 141 15.57 -21.32 -0.24
CA GLY A 141 16.76 -20.54 -0.60
C GLY A 141 17.26 -19.57 0.48
N LEU A 142 16.65 -19.51 1.67
CA LEU A 142 17.09 -18.64 2.75
C LEU A 142 18.52 -18.97 3.20
N HIS A 143 19.34 -17.94 3.40
CA HIS A 143 20.73 -18.11 3.84
C HIS A 143 20.79 -18.39 5.35
N TYR A 144 20.61 -19.66 5.71
CA TYR A 144 20.66 -20.16 7.10
C TYR A 144 21.17 -21.61 7.13
N PRO A 145 21.69 -22.13 8.25
CA PRO A 145 22.05 -23.55 8.32
C PRO A 145 20.83 -24.46 8.10
N GLY A 146 20.94 -25.40 7.17
CA GLY A 146 19.83 -26.25 6.74
C GLY A 146 19.29 -27.14 7.86
N GLU A 147 20.15 -27.57 8.78
CA GLU A 147 19.79 -28.33 9.98
C GLU A 147 19.01 -27.50 11.02
N LYS A 148 18.99 -26.16 10.86
CA LYS A 148 18.28 -25.22 11.72
C LYS A 148 17.08 -24.56 11.03
N LEU A 149 16.82 -24.88 9.76
CA LEU A 149 15.75 -24.29 8.95
C LEU A 149 14.81 -25.38 8.46
N LYS A 150 13.53 -25.29 8.81
CA LYS A 150 12.49 -26.18 8.28
C LYS A 150 11.41 -25.36 7.58
N VAL A 151 11.02 -25.75 6.37
CA VAL A 151 9.97 -25.08 5.59
C VAL A 151 8.70 -25.93 5.63
N TYR A 152 7.65 -25.40 6.23
CA TYR A 152 6.34 -26.03 6.36
C TYR A 152 5.32 -25.37 5.43
N VAL A 153 4.77 -26.17 4.51
CA VAL A 153 3.67 -25.78 3.62
C VAL A 153 2.36 -26.28 4.23
N LEU A 154 1.55 -25.35 4.73
CA LEU A 154 0.34 -25.65 5.49
C LEU A 154 -0.88 -25.58 4.55
N ASP A 155 -1.43 -26.73 4.18
CA ASP A 155 -2.41 -26.86 3.09
C ASP A 155 -3.83 -27.18 3.56
N ASP A 156 -4.71 -26.18 3.49
CA ASP A 156 -6.14 -26.28 3.84
C ASP A 156 -6.99 -26.95 2.74
N GLN A 157 -6.41 -27.38 1.63
CA GLN A 157 -7.13 -28.11 0.56
C GLN A 157 -6.64 -29.54 0.36
N ARG A 158 -5.63 -30.01 1.13
CA ARG A 158 -5.16 -31.41 1.10
C ARG A 158 -4.82 -31.89 -0.32
N ARG A 159 -4.05 -31.08 -1.06
CA ARG A 159 -3.76 -31.27 -2.48
C ARG A 159 -2.61 -32.27 -2.68
N ASP A 160 -2.89 -33.41 -3.31
CA ASP A 160 -1.87 -34.45 -3.56
C ASP A 160 -0.70 -33.98 -4.42
N TRP A 161 -0.97 -33.12 -5.41
CA TRP A 161 0.10 -32.57 -6.24
C TRP A 161 1.06 -31.71 -5.42
N LEU A 162 0.55 -30.98 -4.41
CA LEU A 162 1.36 -30.12 -3.56
C LEU A 162 2.19 -30.95 -2.59
N ARG A 163 1.64 -32.06 -2.07
CA ARG A 163 2.41 -33.03 -1.28
C ARG A 163 3.63 -33.53 -2.04
N ARG A 164 3.43 -34.02 -3.27
CA ARG A 164 4.51 -34.51 -4.14
C ARG A 164 5.55 -33.43 -4.44
N PHE A 165 5.11 -32.20 -4.72
CA PHE A 165 6.01 -31.08 -4.96
C PHE A 165 6.85 -30.74 -3.72
N CYS A 166 6.25 -30.75 -2.52
CA CYS A 166 6.98 -30.52 -1.27
C CYS A 166 8.00 -31.64 -1.02
N GLU A 167 7.62 -32.90 -1.19
CA GLU A 167 8.52 -34.06 -1.08
C GLU A 167 9.71 -33.96 -2.06
N GLU A 168 9.45 -33.57 -3.32
CA GLU A 168 10.49 -33.38 -4.33
C GLU A 168 11.48 -32.27 -3.96
N LYS A 169 10.98 -31.13 -3.43
CA LYS A 169 11.80 -29.96 -3.12
C LYS A 169 12.42 -29.99 -1.71
N GLY A 170 12.01 -30.92 -0.86
CA GLY A 170 12.48 -31.01 0.54
C GLY A 170 11.75 -30.07 1.52
N ALA A 171 10.52 -29.67 1.19
CA ALA A 171 9.63 -28.97 2.12
C ALA A 171 8.69 -29.95 2.84
N ILE A 172 8.20 -29.57 4.02
CA ILE A 172 7.29 -30.39 4.83
C ILE A 172 5.85 -30.00 4.51
N HIS A 173 5.08 -30.91 3.89
CA HIS A 173 3.65 -30.70 3.66
C HIS A 173 2.85 -31.06 4.90
N VAL A 174 2.01 -30.13 5.37
CA VAL A 174 1.14 -30.31 6.53
C VAL A 174 -0.30 -30.06 6.13
N THR A 175 -1.20 -30.93 6.59
CA THR A 175 -2.64 -30.77 6.40
C THR A 175 -3.36 -30.94 7.74
N ARG A 176 -4.66 -30.65 7.76
CA ARG A 176 -5.55 -30.86 8.89
C ARG A 176 -6.92 -31.37 8.42
N PRO A 177 -7.72 -32.00 9.31
CA PRO A 177 -9.01 -32.60 8.91
C PRO A 177 -10.12 -31.59 8.59
N ASP A 178 -10.06 -30.38 9.17
CA ASP A 178 -11.04 -29.31 8.94
C ASP A 178 -10.38 -28.02 8.43
N ASN A 179 -11.20 -27.01 8.13
CA ASN A 179 -10.75 -25.67 7.74
C ASN A 179 -11.19 -24.62 8.78
N ALA A 180 -11.30 -24.99 10.06
CA ALA A 180 -11.76 -24.10 11.11
C ALA A 180 -10.80 -22.92 11.28
N HIS A 181 -11.35 -21.71 11.48
CA HIS A 181 -10.55 -20.49 11.69
C HIS A 181 -9.56 -20.12 10.57
N ALA A 182 -9.79 -20.62 9.34
CA ALA A 182 -9.01 -20.27 8.15
C ALA A 182 -7.49 -20.30 8.40
N LYS A 183 -6.76 -19.27 7.96
CA LYS A 183 -5.30 -19.16 8.06
C LYS A 183 -4.77 -19.29 9.49
N ALA A 184 -5.42 -18.64 10.48
CA ALA A 184 -5.00 -18.71 11.88
C ALA A 184 -5.06 -20.15 12.41
N GLY A 185 -6.15 -20.86 12.14
CA GLY A 185 -6.29 -22.27 12.51
C GLY A 185 -5.28 -23.17 11.80
N ASN A 186 -4.97 -22.88 10.53
CA ASN A 186 -3.99 -23.63 9.75
C ASN A 186 -2.57 -23.45 10.35
N MET A 187 -2.19 -22.21 10.68
CA MET A 187 -0.92 -21.92 11.36
C MET A 187 -0.85 -22.55 12.76
N ASN A 188 -1.94 -22.53 13.54
CA ASN A 188 -2.01 -23.20 14.83
C ASN A 188 -1.83 -24.72 14.72
N ASN A 189 -2.39 -25.35 13.68
CA ASN A 189 -2.09 -26.75 13.38
C ASN A 189 -0.61 -26.96 13.03
N GLY A 190 0.00 -26.02 12.28
CA GLY A 190 1.44 -26.02 12.06
C GLY A 190 2.27 -25.99 13.36
N LEU A 191 1.82 -25.26 14.39
CA LEU A 191 2.51 -25.20 15.68
C LEU A 191 2.58 -26.55 16.40
N THR A 192 1.62 -27.45 16.18
CA THR A 192 1.57 -28.76 16.87
C THR A 192 2.54 -29.78 16.28
N VAL A 193 3.05 -29.55 15.06
CA VAL A 193 3.93 -30.46 14.32
C VAL A 193 5.32 -29.86 14.04
N SER A 194 5.63 -28.73 14.69
CA SER A 194 6.88 -27.98 14.50
C SER A 194 7.44 -27.52 15.83
N ASP A 195 8.76 -27.36 15.90
CA ASP A 195 9.52 -27.23 17.16
C ASP A 195 10.58 -26.10 17.12
N GLY A 196 10.61 -25.28 16.07
CA GLY A 196 11.55 -24.19 15.88
C GLY A 196 11.38 -23.05 16.89
N GLU A 197 12.47 -22.52 17.44
CA GLU A 197 12.43 -21.42 18.42
C GLU A 197 11.79 -20.14 17.86
N PHE A 198 11.87 -19.95 16.54
CA PHE A 198 11.26 -18.84 15.82
C PHE A 198 10.43 -19.33 14.63
N ILE A 199 9.36 -18.59 14.33
CA ILE A 199 8.43 -18.90 13.23
C ILE A 199 8.40 -17.72 12.28
N ALA A 200 8.88 -17.90 11.04
CA ALA A 200 8.74 -16.94 9.96
C ALA A 200 7.47 -17.26 9.17
N VAL A 201 6.64 -16.26 8.89
CA VAL A 201 5.37 -16.44 8.17
C VAL A 201 5.41 -15.70 6.85
N PHE A 202 5.18 -16.42 5.75
CA PHE A 202 5.01 -15.86 4.42
C PHE A 202 3.71 -16.38 3.81
N ASP A 203 2.85 -15.48 3.35
CA ASP A 203 1.71 -15.87 2.51
C ASP A 203 2.19 -16.62 1.26
N ALA A 204 1.35 -17.50 0.73
CA ALA A 204 1.65 -18.34 -0.43
C ALA A 204 2.17 -17.59 -1.67
N ASP A 205 1.93 -16.28 -1.76
CA ASP A 205 2.34 -15.39 -2.84
C ASP A 205 3.47 -14.41 -2.46
N PHE A 206 4.17 -14.62 -1.33
CA PHE A 206 5.31 -13.83 -0.90
C PHE A 206 6.60 -14.63 -0.83
N VAL A 207 7.54 -14.28 -1.69
CA VAL A 207 8.88 -14.86 -1.73
C VAL A 207 9.80 -14.11 -0.77
N ALA A 208 10.40 -14.83 0.17
CA ALA A 208 11.36 -14.27 1.10
C ALA A 208 12.71 -14.00 0.41
N HIS A 209 13.34 -12.86 0.69
CA HIS A 209 14.70 -12.61 0.23
C HIS A 209 15.69 -13.47 1.02
N ARG A 210 16.78 -13.91 0.37
CA ARG A 210 17.83 -14.79 0.95
C ARG A 210 18.35 -14.31 2.30
N ASN A 211 18.46 -12.99 2.49
CA ASN A 211 18.99 -12.37 3.69
C ASN A 211 17.94 -12.09 4.79
N PHE A 212 16.66 -12.46 4.60
CA PHE A 212 15.57 -12.16 5.55
C PHE A 212 15.93 -12.52 7.01
N LEU A 213 16.36 -13.77 7.25
CA LEU A 213 16.72 -14.23 8.61
C LEU A 213 17.94 -13.51 9.16
N ARG A 214 18.93 -13.21 8.31
CA ARG A 214 20.14 -12.48 8.70
C ARG A 214 19.82 -11.07 9.23
N ARG A 215 18.79 -10.44 8.68
CA ARG A 215 18.37 -9.08 9.06
C ARG A 215 17.40 -9.06 10.24
N THR A 216 16.58 -10.11 10.41
CA THR A 216 15.46 -10.09 11.36
C THR A 216 15.71 -10.84 12.66
N LEU A 217 16.36 -12.02 12.64
CA LEU A 217 16.66 -12.79 13.85
C LEU A 217 17.42 -12.02 14.94
N PRO A 218 18.41 -11.16 14.60
CA PRO A 218 19.21 -10.50 15.61
C PRO A 218 18.44 -9.60 16.60
N PHE A 219 17.26 -9.12 16.22
CA PHE A 219 16.39 -8.33 17.11
C PHE A 219 15.93 -9.13 18.33
N PHE A 220 15.81 -10.45 18.24
CA PHE A 220 15.38 -11.31 19.34
C PHE A 220 16.45 -11.54 20.42
N THR A 221 17.60 -10.88 20.32
CA THR A 221 18.52 -10.71 21.46
C THR A 221 17.84 -9.95 22.61
N ASP A 222 16.87 -9.09 22.32
CA ASP A 222 15.93 -8.56 23.31
C ASP A 222 14.81 -9.59 23.58
N PRO A 223 14.71 -10.14 24.81
CA PRO A 223 13.67 -11.10 25.17
C PRO A 223 12.25 -10.51 25.15
N GLY A 224 12.12 -9.18 25.23
CA GLY A 224 10.84 -8.48 25.16
C GLY A 224 10.26 -8.38 23.75
N ILE A 225 11.03 -8.66 22.69
CA ILE A 225 10.54 -8.65 21.32
C ILE A 225 9.83 -9.98 21.00
N GLY A 226 8.55 -9.87 20.65
CA GLY A 226 7.72 -10.99 20.23
C GLY A 226 7.64 -11.15 18.70
N ILE A 227 7.61 -10.03 17.96
CA ILE A 227 7.47 -10.02 16.48
C ILE A 227 8.45 -9.02 15.86
N VAL A 228 9.06 -9.40 14.74
CA VAL A 228 9.72 -8.49 13.80
C VAL A 228 8.99 -8.56 12.46
N GLN A 229 8.46 -7.43 12.01
CA GLN A 229 7.73 -7.26 10.76
C GLN A 229 8.63 -6.54 9.73
N THR A 230 8.58 -6.96 8.48
CA THR A 230 9.20 -6.25 7.34
C THR A 230 8.12 -5.73 6.39
N PRO A 231 8.40 -4.72 5.56
CA PRO A 231 7.53 -4.31 4.46
C PRO A 231 7.09 -5.48 3.59
N GLN A 232 5.83 -5.45 3.14
CA GLN A 232 5.39 -6.23 1.99
C GLN A 232 5.69 -5.42 0.74
N HIS A 233 6.48 -5.92 -0.21
CA HIS A 233 6.66 -5.28 -1.52
C HIS A 233 6.02 -6.13 -2.61
N PHE A 234 5.57 -5.51 -3.68
CA PHE A 234 4.94 -6.21 -4.80
C PHE A 234 5.80 -6.10 -6.05
N PHE A 235 5.98 -7.20 -6.78
CA PHE A 235 6.55 -7.09 -8.13
C PHE A 235 5.50 -6.62 -9.13
N ASN A 236 4.23 -6.93 -8.88
CA ASN A 236 3.12 -6.51 -9.71
C ASN A 236 2.48 -5.20 -9.38
N ARG A 237 1.92 -4.62 -10.43
CA ARG A 237 1.21 -3.36 -10.38
C ARG A 237 -0.22 -3.65 -10.00
N ASP A 238 -0.73 -2.87 -9.06
CA ASP A 238 -2.11 -3.01 -8.61
C ASP A 238 -3.07 -2.48 -9.69
N PRO A 239 -4.34 -2.94 -9.73
CA PRO A 239 -5.28 -2.59 -10.79
C PRO A 239 -5.54 -1.08 -10.88
N VAL A 240 -5.40 -0.32 -9.79
CA VAL A 240 -5.59 1.14 -9.82
C VAL A 240 -4.46 1.80 -10.61
N GLN A 241 -3.21 1.40 -10.39
CA GLN A 241 -2.06 1.90 -11.18
C GLN A 241 -2.25 1.61 -12.67
N ILE A 242 -2.66 0.38 -13.01
CA ILE A 242 -2.85 -0.07 -14.40
C ILE A 242 -4.00 0.68 -15.06
N ASN A 243 -5.15 0.80 -14.39
CA ASN A 243 -6.34 1.42 -14.96
C ASN A 243 -6.13 2.92 -15.20
N LEU A 244 -5.29 3.58 -14.38
CA LEU A 244 -4.88 4.97 -14.56
C LEU A 244 -3.70 5.17 -15.54
N GLY A 245 -3.01 4.10 -15.94
CA GLY A 245 -1.80 4.21 -16.78
C GLY A 245 -0.62 4.84 -16.04
N LEU A 246 -0.48 4.56 -14.75
CA LEU A 246 0.53 5.12 -13.85
C LEU A 246 1.53 4.08 -13.32
N GLU A 247 1.59 2.90 -13.94
CA GLU A 247 2.37 1.73 -13.54
C GLU A 247 3.84 2.03 -13.27
N ARG A 248 4.43 2.97 -14.02
CA ARG A 248 5.85 3.34 -13.92
C ARG A 248 6.12 4.66 -13.21
N SER A 249 5.07 5.36 -12.77
CA SER A 249 5.16 6.77 -12.34
C SER A 249 4.57 7.06 -10.97
N TRP A 250 3.70 6.18 -10.47
CA TRP A 250 3.11 6.30 -9.14
C TRP A 250 3.22 4.95 -8.40
N PRO A 251 3.76 4.91 -7.17
CA PRO A 251 3.84 3.67 -6.39
C PRO A 251 2.45 3.13 -6.01
N ASP A 252 2.40 1.86 -5.58
CA ASP A 252 1.17 1.30 -5.05
C ASP A 252 0.75 2.03 -3.77
N GLU A 253 -0.55 2.10 -3.52
CA GLU A 253 -1.11 2.85 -2.38
C GLU A 253 -0.57 2.38 -1.02
N GLN A 254 -0.15 1.12 -0.90
CA GLN A 254 0.33 0.57 0.37
C GLN A 254 1.75 1.04 0.72
N ARG A 255 2.52 1.61 -0.22
CA ARG A 255 3.85 2.18 0.07
C ARG A 255 3.80 3.27 1.13
N LEU A 256 2.74 4.08 1.17
CA LEU A 256 2.60 5.09 2.23
C LEU A 256 2.59 4.44 3.61
N PHE A 257 1.87 3.32 3.76
CA PHE A 257 1.81 2.60 5.01
C PHE A 257 3.15 1.94 5.33
N PHE A 258 3.67 1.09 4.44
CA PHE A 258 4.86 0.29 4.72
C PHE A 258 6.13 1.14 4.81
N ASP A 259 6.36 2.05 3.87
CA ASP A 259 7.65 2.76 3.78
C ASP A 259 7.76 3.90 4.81
N GLU A 260 6.63 4.48 5.26
CA GLU A 260 6.63 5.69 6.10
C GLU A 260 5.85 5.50 7.40
N MET A 261 4.57 5.09 7.35
CA MET A 261 3.74 5.02 8.55
C MET A 261 4.13 3.89 9.51
N ALA A 262 4.51 2.72 9.01
CA ALA A 262 4.84 1.56 9.85
C ALA A 262 6.13 1.77 10.65
N ALA A 263 7.15 2.38 10.04
CA ALA A 263 8.35 2.84 10.75
C ALA A 263 8.04 3.95 11.75
N SER A 264 7.14 4.88 11.41
CA SER A 264 6.72 5.95 12.33
C SER A 264 5.94 5.39 13.54
N ARG A 265 5.08 4.38 13.32
CA ARG A 265 4.40 3.62 14.37
C ARG A 265 5.38 2.84 15.26
N ASP A 266 6.42 2.28 14.68
CA ASP A 266 7.43 1.55 15.43
C ASP A 266 8.23 2.45 16.38
N ALA A 267 8.46 3.71 16.01
CA ALA A 267 9.06 4.70 16.90
C ALA A 267 8.23 4.97 18.18
N TRP A 268 6.95 4.58 18.16
CA TRP A 268 6.00 4.69 19.25
C TRP A 268 5.65 3.33 19.90
N ASP A 269 6.36 2.25 19.55
CA ASP A 269 6.06 0.87 20.01
C ASP A 269 4.62 0.41 19.70
N ILE A 270 4.05 0.88 18.57
CA ILE A 270 2.68 0.57 18.11
C ILE A 270 2.64 0.08 16.64
N SER A 271 3.77 -0.41 16.13
CA SER A 271 3.76 -1.14 14.86
C SER A 271 3.11 -2.51 15.03
N PHE A 272 2.62 -3.10 13.95
CA PHE A 272 1.85 -4.34 14.02
C PHE A 272 2.20 -5.30 12.90
N CYS A 273 1.92 -6.58 13.14
CA CYS A 273 2.06 -7.65 12.17
C CYS A 273 0.99 -7.52 11.08
N CYS A 274 1.42 -7.67 9.82
CA CYS A 274 0.56 -7.61 8.64
C CYS A 274 0.30 -9.00 8.03
N GLY A 275 0.47 -10.06 8.83
CA GLY A 275 0.10 -11.44 8.50
C GLY A 275 1.10 -12.19 7.63
N SER A 276 2.05 -11.51 7.02
CA SER A 276 3.10 -12.08 6.18
C SER A 276 4.36 -11.24 6.32
N CYS A 277 5.51 -11.77 5.89
CA CYS A 277 6.79 -11.09 5.91
C CYS A 277 7.18 -10.70 7.35
N SER A 278 6.99 -11.64 8.26
CA SER A 278 7.27 -11.44 9.68
C SER A 278 7.93 -12.68 10.27
N ILE A 279 8.66 -12.48 11.36
CA ILE A 279 9.18 -13.55 12.19
C ILE A 279 8.74 -13.32 13.63
N THR A 280 8.38 -14.40 14.31
CA THR A 280 7.77 -14.40 15.63
C THR A 280 8.53 -15.34 16.55
N ARG A 281 8.76 -14.93 17.80
CA ARG A 281 9.31 -15.81 18.85
C ARG A 281 8.25 -16.83 19.26
N ARG A 282 8.54 -18.13 19.13
CA ARG A 282 7.58 -19.19 19.47
C ARG A 282 7.09 -19.08 20.92
N ALA A 283 7.99 -18.90 21.88
CA ALA A 283 7.63 -18.75 23.29
C ALA A 283 6.65 -17.57 23.55
N ALA A 284 6.78 -16.47 22.79
CA ALA A 284 5.83 -15.35 22.90
C ALA A 284 4.46 -15.70 22.32
N LEU A 285 4.45 -16.45 21.21
CA LEU A 285 3.23 -16.95 20.58
C LEU A 285 2.50 -17.98 21.47
N GLU A 286 3.22 -18.91 22.08
CA GLU A 286 2.68 -19.88 23.03
C GLU A 286 2.14 -19.19 24.29
N ALA A 287 2.84 -18.16 24.79
CA ALA A 287 2.39 -17.39 25.94
C ALA A 287 1.03 -16.70 25.71
N ILE A 288 0.68 -16.39 24.45
CA ILE A 288 -0.62 -15.83 24.09
C ILE A 288 -1.65 -16.88 23.65
N GLY A 289 -1.29 -18.17 23.64
CA GLY A 289 -2.17 -19.27 23.27
C GLY A 289 -2.19 -19.61 21.77
N GLY A 290 -1.15 -19.24 21.02
CA GLY A 290 -1.08 -19.42 19.57
C GLY A 290 -1.55 -18.19 18.79
N PHE A 291 -1.80 -18.36 17.50
CA PHE A 291 -2.42 -17.33 16.66
C PHE A 291 -3.90 -17.17 17.04
N PRO A 292 -4.35 -15.96 17.43
CA PRO A 292 -5.75 -15.69 17.75
C PRO A 292 -6.69 -15.94 16.57
N THR A 293 -7.93 -16.34 16.86
CA THR A 293 -8.89 -16.82 15.84
C THR A 293 -10.23 -16.06 15.85
N GLU A 294 -10.39 -15.09 16.75
CA GLU A 294 -11.64 -14.37 17.00
C GLU A 294 -11.92 -13.25 15.98
N SER A 295 -10.89 -12.79 15.27
CA SER A 295 -10.99 -11.80 14.19
C SER A 295 -10.52 -12.38 12.86
N ILE A 296 -11.07 -11.87 11.76
CA ILE A 296 -10.65 -12.23 10.40
C ILE A 296 -9.25 -11.68 10.07
N THR A 297 -8.78 -10.68 10.81
CA THR A 297 -7.41 -10.15 10.77
C THR A 297 -6.65 -10.68 11.98
N GLU A 298 -6.23 -11.95 11.89
CA GLU A 298 -5.54 -12.65 12.96
C GLU A 298 -4.20 -12.01 13.32
N ASP A 299 -3.58 -11.36 12.34
CA ASP A 299 -2.29 -10.69 12.41
C ASP A 299 -2.28 -9.46 13.33
N LEU A 300 -3.24 -8.56 13.13
CA LEU A 300 -3.47 -7.42 14.01
C LEU A 300 -3.84 -7.90 15.42
N LEU A 301 -4.66 -8.95 15.53
CA LEU A 301 -5.06 -9.49 16.83
C LEU A 301 -3.90 -10.19 17.55
N THR A 302 -3.00 -10.86 16.82
CA THR A 302 -1.75 -11.43 17.35
C THR A 302 -0.93 -10.31 17.99
N THR A 303 -0.75 -9.20 17.27
CA THR A 303 -0.04 -8.01 17.79
C THR A 303 -0.67 -7.49 19.07
N LEU A 304 -1.99 -7.24 19.06
CA LEU A 304 -2.69 -6.71 20.23
C LEU A 304 -2.59 -7.65 21.43
N THR A 305 -2.68 -8.97 21.20
CA THR A 305 -2.57 -9.96 22.27
C THR A 305 -1.15 -10.03 22.84
N MET A 306 -0.11 -9.90 21.99
CA MET A 306 1.28 -9.78 22.43
C MET A 306 1.52 -8.52 23.25
N LEU A 307 1.02 -7.37 22.80
CA LEU A 307 1.11 -6.10 23.55
C LEU A 307 0.40 -6.20 24.91
N ASN A 308 -0.76 -6.86 24.97
CA ASN A 308 -1.46 -7.14 26.24
C ASN A 308 -0.64 -7.98 27.23
N ARG A 309 0.34 -8.76 26.76
CA ARG A 309 1.28 -9.52 27.59
C ARG A 309 2.62 -8.81 27.82
N GLY A 310 2.77 -7.56 27.36
CA GLY A 310 3.97 -6.76 27.54
C GLY A 310 5.09 -7.03 26.51
N TYR A 311 4.85 -7.89 25.52
CA TYR A 311 5.78 -8.05 24.40
C TYR A 311 5.76 -6.83 23.49
N LYS A 312 6.84 -6.64 22.74
CA LYS A 312 7.02 -5.57 21.76
C LYS A 312 7.04 -6.12 20.34
N THR A 313 6.60 -5.31 19.41
CA THR A 313 6.76 -5.53 17.97
C THR A 313 7.82 -4.59 17.42
N ARG A 314 8.57 -5.05 16.43
CA ARG A 314 9.56 -4.22 15.72
C ARG A 314 9.27 -4.19 14.24
N TYR A 315 9.46 -3.03 13.64
CA TYR A 315 9.39 -2.86 12.19
C TYR A 315 10.79 -2.61 11.61
N LEU A 316 11.25 -3.50 10.75
CA LEU A 316 12.47 -3.30 9.96
C LEU A 316 12.07 -2.90 8.55
N ASN A 317 12.24 -1.62 8.22
CA ASN A 317 11.83 -1.03 6.95
C ASN A 317 12.81 -1.35 5.80
N GLU A 318 13.05 -2.63 5.58
CA GLU A 318 13.89 -3.14 4.51
C GLU A 318 13.09 -4.08 3.62
N ARG A 319 13.33 -4.01 2.32
CA ARG A 319 12.75 -4.94 1.36
C ARG A 319 13.40 -6.31 1.50
N LEU A 320 12.77 -7.17 2.30
CA LEU A 320 13.23 -8.53 2.60
C LEU A 320 12.28 -9.62 2.11
N SER A 321 11.28 -9.23 1.32
CA SER A 321 10.35 -10.10 0.66
C SER A 321 9.69 -9.37 -0.51
N ILE A 322 9.09 -10.15 -1.42
CA ILE A 322 8.36 -9.63 -2.57
C ILE A 322 7.19 -10.55 -2.90
N GLY A 323 6.03 -10.00 -3.25
CA GLY A 323 4.83 -10.80 -3.52
C GLY A 323 3.88 -10.22 -4.53
N LEU A 324 2.64 -10.75 -4.53
CA LEU A 324 1.57 -10.36 -5.46
C LEU A 324 0.55 -9.40 -4.82
N ALA A 325 0.48 -8.19 -5.37
CA ALA A 325 -0.66 -7.29 -5.24
C ALA A 325 -1.92 -7.92 -5.87
N ALA A 326 -3.09 -7.36 -5.56
CA ALA A 326 -4.31 -7.74 -6.23
C ALA A 326 -4.16 -7.59 -7.75
N GLU A 327 -4.58 -8.59 -8.52
CA GLU A 327 -4.42 -8.59 -9.99
C GLU A 327 -5.62 -7.95 -10.71
N ASN A 328 -6.74 -7.78 -10.01
CA ASN A 328 -7.98 -7.25 -10.55
C ASN A 328 -8.79 -6.48 -9.49
N LEU A 329 -9.76 -5.66 -9.92
CA LEU A 329 -10.57 -4.81 -9.03
C LEU A 329 -11.41 -5.64 -8.05
N LYS A 330 -11.86 -6.83 -8.44
CA LYS A 330 -12.60 -7.74 -7.57
C LYS A 330 -11.72 -8.19 -6.39
N GLY A 331 -10.50 -8.65 -6.65
CA GLY A 331 -9.52 -9.02 -5.64
C GLY A 331 -9.13 -7.83 -4.75
N TYR A 332 -8.95 -6.66 -5.35
CA TYR A 332 -8.63 -5.41 -4.66
C TYR A 332 -9.66 -5.06 -3.59
N PHE A 333 -10.97 -5.13 -3.92
CA PHE A 333 -12.04 -4.85 -2.97
C PHE A 333 -12.25 -5.96 -1.95
N VAL A 334 -12.21 -7.24 -2.34
CA VAL A 334 -12.35 -8.36 -1.40
C VAL A 334 -11.27 -8.27 -0.30
N GLN A 335 -10.03 -7.95 -0.67
CA GLN A 335 -8.93 -7.79 0.26
C GLN A 335 -9.18 -6.63 1.24
N ARG A 336 -9.50 -5.43 0.75
CA ARG A 336 -9.75 -4.25 1.60
C ARG A 336 -10.99 -4.37 2.47
N GLN A 337 -12.05 -4.97 1.96
CA GLN A 337 -13.26 -5.21 2.75
C GLN A 337 -12.98 -6.16 3.91
N ARG A 338 -12.14 -7.18 3.71
CA ARG A 338 -11.68 -8.08 4.76
C ARG A 338 -10.87 -7.35 5.83
N TRP A 339 -9.91 -6.51 5.42
CA TRP A 339 -9.11 -5.70 6.34
C TRP A 339 -9.95 -4.71 7.15
N CYS A 340 -10.89 -4.03 6.49
CA CYS A 340 -11.84 -3.13 7.14
C CYS A 340 -12.71 -3.88 8.16
N GLN A 341 -13.27 -5.03 7.78
CA GLN A 341 -14.11 -5.81 8.68
C GLN A 341 -13.32 -6.31 9.88
N GLY A 342 -12.15 -6.92 9.66
CA GLY A 342 -11.30 -7.44 10.74
C GLY A 342 -10.78 -6.36 11.66
N GLY A 343 -10.36 -5.21 11.11
CA GLY A 343 -9.97 -4.04 11.89
C GLY A 343 -11.10 -3.55 12.81
N ILE A 344 -12.33 -3.47 12.30
CA ILE A 344 -13.51 -3.10 13.11
C ILE A 344 -13.87 -4.19 14.13
N GLN A 345 -13.77 -5.48 13.77
CA GLN A 345 -13.99 -6.60 14.69
C GLN A 345 -13.09 -6.53 15.92
N THR A 346 -11.85 -6.01 15.79
CA THR A 346 -10.94 -5.87 16.94
C THR A 346 -11.53 -5.02 18.06
N LEU A 347 -12.43 -4.07 17.78
CA LEU A 347 -13.10 -3.28 18.82
C LEU A 347 -13.93 -4.14 19.78
N PHE A 348 -14.38 -5.32 19.31
CA PHE A 348 -15.35 -6.15 20.01
C PHE A 348 -14.73 -7.38 20.70
N VAL A 349 -13.48 -7.73 20.42
CA VAL A 349 -12.81 -8.90 21.01
C VAL A 349 -12.13 -8.58 22.34
N HIS A 350 -11.90 -9.60 23.18
CA HIS A 350 -11.31 -9.43 24.52
C HIS A 350 -9.94 -8.74 24.48
N ASN A 351 -9.04 -9.19 23.60
CA ASN A 351 -7.70 -8.61 23.46
C ASN A 351 -7.66 -7.35 22.56
N GLY A 352 -8.82 -6.81 22.19
CA GLY A 352 -8.96 -5.62 21.36
C GLY A 352 -8.53 -4.31 22.04
N PRO A 353 -8.43 -3.18 21.30
CA PRO A 353 -8.04 -1.89 21.87
C PRO A 353 -8.97 -1.40 23.00
N LEU A 354 -10.27 -1.70 22.94
CA LEU A 354 -11.24 -1.25 23.94
C LEU A 354 -11.29 -2.12 25.20
N ARG A 355 -10.98 -3.42 25.09
CA ARG A 355 -11.18 -4.41 26.17
C ARG A 355 -9.89 -5.07 26.66
N GLY A 356 -8.80 -4.96 25.91
CA GLY A 356 -7.54 -5.64 26.19
C GLY A 356 -7.03 -5.26 27.59
N PRO A 357 -6.60 -6.21 28.43
CA PRO A 357 -6.27 -5.92 29.83
C PRO A 357 -4.92 -5.20 30.02
N GLY A 358 -3.97 -5.36 29.12
CA GLY A 358 -2.57 -4.91 29.28
C GLY A 358 -2.16 -3.72 28.41
N LEU A 359 -3.04 -3.18 27.57
CA LEU A 359 -2.73 -2.03 26.71
C LEU A 359 -2.72 -0.71 27.51
N SER A 360 -1.68 0.09 27.30
CA SER A 360 -1.64 1.49 27.75
C SER A 360 -2.70 2.33 27.05
N LEU A 361 -3.14 3.44 27.67
CA LEU A 361 -4.14 4.34 27.07
C LEU A 361 -3.72 4.83 25.67
N PHE A 362 -2.43 5.13 25.49
CA PHE A 362 -1.89 5.54 24.21
C PHE A 362 -2.02 4.43 23.15
N GLN A 363 -1.63 3.19 23.47
CA GLN A 363 -1.81 2.05 22.57
C GLN A 363 -3.28 1.83 22.23
N ARG A 364 -4.20 1.92 23.21
CA ARG A 364 -5.64 1.75 22.96
C ARG A 364 -6.14 2.71 21.91
N ILE A 365 -5.81 3.99 22.03
CA ILE A 365 -6.22 5.04 21.07
C ILE A 365 -5.59 4.79 19.70
N MET A 366 -4.29 4.50 19.65
CA MET A 366 -3.55 4.34 18.39
C MET A 366 -3.89 3.05 17.61
N PHE A 367 -4.52 2.08 18.27
CA PHE A 367 -5.03 0.86 17.64
C PHE A 367 -6.54 0.90 17.34
N LEU A 368 -7.24 2.01 17.64
CA LEU A 368 -8.59 2.20 17.13
C LEU A 368 -8.55 2.25 15.59
N PRO A 369 -9.47 1.58 14.88
CA PRO A 369 -9.54 1.58 13.42
C PRO A 369 -10.16 2.89 12.88
N VAL A 370 -9.73 4.05 13.41
CA VAL A 370 -10.32 5.38 13.14
C VAL A 370 -10.31 5.70 11.66
N SER A 371 -9.21 5.39 10.95
CA SER A 371 -9.12 5.61 9.51
C SER A 371 -10.25 4.92 8.75
N TRP A 372 -10.57 3.65 9.08
CA TRP A 372 -11.72 2.93 8.50
C TRP A 372 -13.05 3.58 8.86
N LEU A 373 -13.22 3.99 10.12
CA LEU A 373 -14.46 4.53 10.66
C LEU A 373 -14.77 5.95 10.17
N VAL A 374 -13.75 6.73 9.82
CA VAL A 374 -13.88 8.17 9.55
C VAL A 374 -13.70 8.50 8.07
N GLN A 375 -12.66 7.97 7.42
CA GLN A 375 -12.21 8.50 6.14
C GLN A 375 -13.27 8.44 5.03
N TYR A 376 -14.10 7.39 5.01
CA TYR A 376 -15.12 7.22 3.97
C TYR A 376 -16.36 8.09 4.21
N PHE A 377 -16.71 8.35 5.48
CA PHE A 377 -17.78 9.29 5.82
C PHE A 377 -17.35 10.72 5.49
N VAL A 378 -16.16 11.13 5.92
CA VAL A 378 -15.58 12.44 5.60
C VAL A 378 -15.49 12.64 4.09
N ARG A 379 -14.99 11.62 3.37
CA ARG A 379 -14.87 11.72 1.91
C ARG A 379 -16.22 11.79 1.21
N LEU A 380 -17.22 11.01 1.65
CA LEU A 380 -18.57 11.14 1.11
C LEU A 380 -19.13 12.55 1.35
N ALA A 381 -18.98 13.08 2.57
CA ALA A 381 -19.42 14.43 2.92
C ALA A 381 -18.79 15.50 2.02
N ILE A 382 -17.47 15.48 1.83
CA ILE A 382 -16.75 16.43 0.95
C ILE A 382 -17.30 16.37 -0.49
N LEU A 383 -17.65 15.18 -0.98
CA LEU A 383 -18.18 15.01 -2.34
C LEU A 383 -19.61 15.54 -2.49
N ILE A 384 -20.46 15.39 -1.46
CA ILE A 384 -21.87 15.82 -1.53
C ILE A 384 -22.07 17.30 -1.18
N VAL A 385 -21.17 17.92 -0.40
CA VAL A 385 -21.34 19.30 0.09
C VAL A 385 -21.65 20.32 -1.02
N PRO A 386 -20.89 20.39 -2.13
CA PRO A 386 -21.20 21.34 -3.20
C PRO A 386 -22.54 21.04 -3.88
N ALA A 387 -22.89 19.76 -4.05
CA ALA A 387 -24.19 19.38 -4.61
C ALA A 387 -25.33 19.81 -3.68
N VAL A 388 -25.25 19.54 -2.37
CA VAL A 388 -26.29 19.99 -1.42
C VAL A 388 -26.48 21.50 -1.51
N TYR A 389 -25.39 22.27 -1.47
CA TYR A 389 -25.46 23.73 -1.60
C TYR A 389 -26.15 24.17 -2.90
N PHE A 390 -25.78 23.63 -4.06
CA PHE A 390 -26.39 24.04 -5.34
C PHE A 390 -27.88 23.67 -5.47
N TRP A 391 -28.32 22.60 -4.80
CA TRP A 391 -29.70 22.12 -4.91
C TRP A 391 -30.63 22.70 -3.84
N THR A 392 -30.13 23.00 -2.64
CA THR A 392 -30.93 23.47 -1.50
C THR A 392 -30.66 24.92 -1.11
N GLY A 393 -29.54 25.51 -1.55
CA GLY A 393 -29.07 26.81 -1.10
C GLY A 393 -28.43 26.79 0.29
N TYR A 394 -28.32 25.64 0.95
CA TYR A 394 -27.79 25.56 2.33
C TYR A 394 -26.27 25.75 2.34
N PRO A 395 -25.77 26.85 2.90
CA PRO A 395 -24.34 27.13 2.85
C PRO A 395 -23.58 26.19 3.80
N PRO A 396 -22.38 25.70 3.42
CA PRO A 396 -21.58 24.85 4.30
C PRO A 396 -20.91 25.62 5.46
N LEU A 397 -20.86 26.94 5.33
CA LEU A 397 -20.24 27.89 6.25
C LEU A 397 -21.16 29.12 6.30
N PHE A 398 -21.46 29.60 7.49
CA PHE A 398 -22.28 30.78 7.69
C PHE A 398 -21.42 32.03 7.92
N PHE A 399 -21.89 33.19 7.44
CA PHE A 399 -21.18 34.47 7.49
C PHE A 399 -19.71 34.41 7.05
N THR A 400 -19.43 33.76 5.91
CA THR A 400 -18.07 33.67 5.38
C THR A 400 -17.95 34.32 4.02
N GLU A 401 -16.96 35.19 3.88
CA GLU A 401 -16.49 35.70 2.59
C GLU A 401 -15.31 34.86 2.07
N VAL A 402 -14.92 35.10 0.81
CA VAL A 402 -13.72 34.49 0.22
C VAL A 402 -12.48 34.79 1.05
N ALA A 403 -12.39 36.00 1.62
CA ALA A 403 -11.25 36.40 2.45
C ALA A 403 -11.10 35.55 3.73
N ASP A 404 -12.21 35.17 4.37
CA ASP A 404 -12.16 34.35 5.58
C ASP A 404 -11.59 32.95 5.28
N LEU A 405 -11.99 32.38 4.14
CA LEU A 405 -11.51 31.07 3.69
C LEU A 405 -10.04 31.12 3.27
N VAL A 406 -9.59 32.20 2.64
CA VAL A 406 -8.17 32.41 2.30
C VAL A 406 -7.32 32.59 3.56
N SER A 407 -7.85 33.21 4.62
CA SER A 407 -7.10 33.46 5.86
C SER A 407 -7.13 32.32 6.89
N HIS A 408 -8.13 31.42 6.81
CA HIS A 408 -8.32 30.32 7.75
C HIS A 408 -8.21 28.93 7.13
N GLN A 409 -8.87 28.65 6.00
CA GLN A 409 -8.87 27.32 5.38
C GLN A 409 -7.59 27.05 4.56
N LEU A 410 -7.17 28.02 3.74
CA LEU A 410 -6.00 27.86 2.86
C LEU A 410 -4.70 27.56 3.64
N PRO A 411 -4.39 28.19 4.79
CA PRO A 411 -3.20 27.86 5.58
C PRO A 411 -3.16 26.40 6.02
N VAL A 412 -4.30 25.80 6.39
CA VAL A 412 -4.38 24.39 6.81
C VAL A 412 -4.06 23.47 5.63
N LEU A 413 -4.66 23.74 4.46
CA LEU A 413 -4.41 22.96 3.25
C LEU A 413 -2.94 23.05 2.83
N VAL A 414 -2.36 24.26 2.84
CA VAL A 414 -0.95 24.47 2.52
C VAL A 414 -0.04 23.78 3.54
N ALA A 415 -0.32 23.89 4.84
CA ALA A 415 0.43 23.22 5.90
C ALA A 415 0.43 21.70 5.71
N TYR A 416 -0.75 21.11 5.47
CA TYR A 416 -0.89 19.67 5.25
C TYR A 416 -0.19 19.19 3.97
N PHE A 417 -0.38 19.89 2.84
CA PHE A 417 0.26 19.47 1.59
C PHE A 417 1.77 19.62 1.61
N LEU A 418 2.31 20.66 2.23
CA LEU A 418 3.76 20.82 2.40
C LEU A 418 4.32 19.78 3.36
N LEU A 419 3.61 19.45 4.45
CA LEU A 419 3.98 18.34 5.34
C LEU A 419 4.04 17.01 4.59
N MET A 420 2.97 16.66 3.86
CA MET A 420 2.91 15.41 3.12
C MET A 420 3.99 15.34 2.03
N HIS A 421 4.28 16.46 1.38
CA HIS A 421 5.36 16.53 0.40
C HIS A 421 6.74 16.31 1.04
N TRP A 422 6.99 16.84 2.23
CA TRP A 422 8.26 16.71 2.94
C TRP A 422 8.44 15.31 3.56
N ILE A 423 7.42 14.79 4.26
CA ILE A 423 7.49 13.49 4.93
C ILE A 423 7.43 12.35 3.91
N THR A 424 6.61 12.47 2.85
CA THR A 424 6.31 11.37 1.90
C THR A 424 6.49 11.79 0.43
N PRO A 425 7.69 12.24 0.02
CA PRO A 425 7.93 12.94 -1.25
C PRO A 425 7.52 12.15 -2.50
N THR A 426 7.60 10.82 -2.43
CA THR A 426 7.35 9.93 -3.57
C THR A 426 6.10 9.09 -3.43
N ARG A 427 5.41 9.10 -2.28
CA ARG A 427 4.34 8.14 -1.97
C ARG A 427 2.94 8.72 -2.00
N TYR A 428 2.79 10.05 -1.96
CA TYR A 428 1.49 10.73 -1.91
C TYR A 428 1.30 11.73 -3.05
N LEU A 429 0.16 11.62 -3.74
CA LEU A 429 -0.27 12.56 -4.78
C LEU A 429 -1.68 13.06 -4.45
N PRO A 430 -1.86 14.31 -3.99
CA PRO A 430 -3.13 14.78 -3.43
C PRO A 430 -4.36 14.46 -4.29
N VAL A 431 -4.32 14.78 -5.59
CA VAL A 431 -5.45 14.58 -6.51
C VAL A 431 -5.68 13.10 -6.81
N VAL A 432 -4.61 12.34 -7.10
CA VAL A 432 -4.71 10.90 -7.42
C VAL A 432 -5.17 10.12 -6.19
N SER A 433 -4.55 10.34 -5.03
CA SER A 433 -4.93 9.71 -3.77
C SER A 433 -6.37 10.06 -3.36
N SER A 434 -6.83 11.29 -3.63
CA SER A 434 -8.24 11.66 -3.42
C SER A 434 -9.19 10.90 -4.36
N ALA A 435 -8.81 10.70 -5.62
CA ALA A 435 -9.59 9.94 -6.59
C ALA A 435 -9.68 8.45 -6.23
N VAL A 436 -8.58 7.83 -5.80
CA VAL A 436 -8.58 6.44 -5.30
C VAL A 436 -9.45 6.31 -4.05
N GLY A 437 -9.39 7.29 -3.16
CA GLY A 437 -10.29 7.38 -2.02
C GLY A 437 -11.76 7.46 -2.43
N ALA A 438 -12.09 8.31 -3.40
CA ALA A 438 -13.47 8.52 -3.86
C ALA A 438 -14.04 7.26 -4.54
N PHE A 439 -13.21 6.62 -5.38
CA PHE A 439 -13.49 5.31 -5.97
C PHE A 439 -13.80 4.26 -4.89
N SER A 440 -13.01 4.24 -3.81
CA SER A 440 -13.18 3.24 -2.74
C SER A 440 -14.41 3.48 -1.86
N THR A 441 -14.83 4.74 -1.66
CA THR A 441 -15.90 5.12 -0.71
C THR A 441 -17.18 4.30 -0.89
N PHE A 442 -17.67 4.14 -2.12
CA PHE A 442 -18.96 3.48 -2.38
C PHE A 442 -18.96 1.97 -2.09
N ARG A 443 -17.80 1.33 -2.17
CA ARG A 443 -17.63 -0.10 -1.88
C ARG A 443 -17.29 -0.36 -0.41
N MET A 444 -16.64 0.59 0.24
CA MET A 444 -16.11 0.42 1.60
C MET A 444 -17.09 0.91 2.67
N LEU A 445 -17.85 1.98 2.43
CA LEU A 445 -18.79 2.53 3.42
C LEU A 445 -19.86 1.51 3.86
N PRO A 446 -20.48 0.70 2.98
CA PRO A 446 -21.39 -0.37 3.40
C PRO A 446 -20.71 -1.44 4.26
N THR A 447 -19.43 -1.72 3.99
CA THR A 447 -18.63 -2.65 4.80
C THR A 447 -18.37 -2.07 6.19
N VAL A 448 -18.03 -0.79 6.31
CA VAL A 448 -17.84 -0.11 7.61
C VAL A 448 -19.13 -0.17 8.43
N ILE A 449 -20.25 0.31 7.87
CA ILE A 449 -21.55 0.36 8.57
C ILE A 449 -21.94 -1.03 9.04
N SER A 450 -21.87 -2.02 8.14
CA SER A 450 -22.38 -3.33 8.48
C SER A 450 -21.43 -4.16 9.35
N SER A 451 -20.13 -3.82 9.41
CA SER A 451 -19.19 -4.36 10.40
C SER A 451 -19.38 -3.75 11.79
N LEU A 452 -19.87 -2.50 11.88
CA LEU A 452 -20.25 -1.89 13.16
C LEU A 452 -21.55 -2.51 13.72
N ILE A 453 -22.54 -2.76 12.87
CA ILE A 453 -23.85 -3.31 13.29
C ILE A 453 -23.76 -4.81 13.58
N ARG A 454 -23.10 -5.57 12.69
CA ARG A 454 -22.99 -7.03 12.80
C ARG A 454 -21.55 -7.47 12.50
N PRO A 455 -20.63 -7.31 13.47
CA PRO A 455 -19.21 -7.59 13.28
C PRO A 455 -18.92 -9.08 12.98
N PHE A 456 -19.69 -10.01 13.58
CA PHE A 456 -19.42 -11.45 13.50
C PHE A 456 -20.49 -12.22 12.70
N GLY A 457 -20.16 -13.47 12.34
CA GLY A 457 -21.09 -14.41 11.68
C GLY A 457 -21.22 -14.24 10.16
N ARG A 458 -20.31 -13.49 9.52
CA ARG A 458 -20.21 -13.42 8.06
C ARG A 458 -19.23 -14.47 7.53
N PRO A 459 -19.55 -15.14 6.41
CA PRO A 459 -18.64 -16.12 5.83
C PRO A 459 -17.36 -15.46 5.33
N PHE A 460 -16.22 -16.09 5.60
CA PHE A 460 -14.92 -15.67 5.10
C PHE A 460 -14.87 -15.84 3.56
N ARG A 461 -14.50 -14.78 2.85
CA ARG A 461 -14.29 -14.82 1.39
C ARG A 461 -12.80 -14.85 1.10
N VAL A 462 -12.35 -15.94 0.47
CA VAL A 462 -10.96 -16.11 0.05
C VAL A 462 -10.63 -15.07 -1.03
N THR A 463 -9.46 -14.46 -0.90
CA THR A 463 -8.96 -13.50 -1.89
C THR A 463 -8.51 -14.28 -3.12
N PRO A 464 -9.00 -13.99 -4.33
CA PRO A 464 -8.49 -14.63 -5.55
C PRO A 464 -7.01 -14.31 -5.73
N LYS A 465 -6.19 -15.35 -6.00
CA LYS A 465 -4.74 -15.26 -6.26
C LYS A 465 -4.40 -16.09 -7.50
N GLY A 466 -3.50 -15.58 -8.35
CA GLY A 466 -3.10 -16.24 -9.59
C GLY A 466 -4.17 -16.18 -10.69
N SER A 467 -5.10 -15.22 -10.60
CA SER A 467 -6.17 -15.04 -11.58
C SER A 467 -5.86 -13.81 -12.43
N SER A 468 -4.97 -13.98 -13.42
CA SER A 468 -4.64 -12.91 -14.35
C SER A 468 -5.89 -12.37 -15.06
N ASN A 469 -5.94 -11.06 -15.30
CA ASN A 469 -7.09 -10.45 -15.95
C ASN A 469 -6.91 -10.48 -17.47
N VAL A 470 -7.48 -11.51 -18.10
CA VAL A 470 -7.39 -11.75 -19.55
C VAL A 470 -8.36 -10.88 -20.33
N ASP A 471 -9.46 -10.44 -19.71
CA ASP A 471 -10.50 -9.63 -20.35
C ASP A 471 -10.65 -8.24 -19.69
N ASN A 472 -10.96 -7.24 -20.50
CA ASN A 472 -11.36 -5.92 -19.98
C ASN A 472 -12.68 -6.06 -19.22
N LYS A 473 -12.76 -5.48 -18.03
CA LYS A 473 -13.97 -5.48 -17.19
C LYS A 473 -14.37 -4.06 -16.82
N PHE A 474 -15.65 -3.89 -16.52
CA PHE A 474 -16.21 -2.60 -16.16
C PHE A 474 -16.94 -2.68 -14.82
N ASP A 475 -16.49 -1.86 -13.85
CA ASP A 475 -17.19 -1.69 -12.58
C ASP A 475 -18.35 -0.69 -12.72
N GLY A 476 -19.47 -1.17 -13.26
CA GLY A 476 -20.66 -0.35 -13.51
C GLY A 476 -21.32 0.21 -12.26
N TYR A 477 -21.26 -0.48 -11.12
CA TYR A 477 -21.86 0.01 -9.87
C TYR A 477 -21.12 1.25 -9.36
N THR A 478 -19.80 1.14 -9.20
CA THR A 478 -18.98 2.25 -8.69
C THR A 478 -19.02 3.42 -9.69
N PHE A 479 -18.97 3.12 -10.99
CA PHE A 479 -19.09 4.14 -12.03
C PHE A 479 -20.44 4.88 -11.96
N ALA A 480 -21.57 4.17 -11.79
CA ALA A 480 -22.88 4.80 -11.70
C ALA A 480 -22.97 5.75 -10.50
N CYS A 481 -22.48 5.37 -9.33
CA CYS A 481 -22.43 6.24 -8.15
C CYS A 481 -21.61 7.51 -8.41
N LEU A 482 -20.43 7.37 -9.01
CA LEU A 482 -19.56 8.50 -9.36
C LEU A 482 -20.23 9.41 -10.41
N ALA A 483 -20.81 8.84 -11.46
CA ALA A 483 -21.48 9.55 -12.54
C ALA A 483 -22.71 10.34 -12.03
N ILE A 484 -23.49 9.76 -11.11
CA ILE A 484 -24.62 10.44 -10.48
C ILE A 484 -24.14 11.67 -9.70
N LEU A 485 -23.05 11.56 -8.93
CA LEU A 485 -22.50 12.72 -8.21
C LEU A 485 -21.93 13.79 -9.14
N ILE A 486 -21.24 13.39 -10.22
CA ILE A 486 -20.77 14.32 -11.25
C ILE A 486 -21.96 15.06 -11.86
N ALA A 487 -22.99 14.33 -12.28
CA ALA A 487 -24.19 14.89 -12.88
C ALA A 487 -24.93 15.83 -11.91
N ALA A 488 -25.13 15.41 -10.66
CA ALA A 488 -25.80 16.22 -9.64
C ALA A 488 -25.04 17.52 -9.37
N THR A 489 -23.71 17.45 -9.25
CA THR A 489 -22.86 18.62 -8.99
C THR A 489 -22.80 19.55 -10.19
N ALA A 490 -22.58 19.02 -11.39
CA ALA A 490 -22.46 19.80 -12.62
C ALA A 490 -23.80 20.44 -13.01
N LEU A 491 -24.91 19.72 -12.93
CA LEU A 491 -26.24 20.27 -13.22
C LEU A 491 -26.63 21.33 -12.19
N GLY A 492 -26.37 21.10 -10.90
CA GLY A 492 -26.59 22.11 -9.86
C GLY A 492 -25.78 23.38 -10.12
N LEU A 493 -24.52 23.24 -10.54
CA LEU A 493 -23.67 24.38 -10.90
C LEU A 493 -24.21 25.14 -12.11
N VAL A 494 -24.60 24.45 -13.19
CA VAL A 494 -25.16 25.06 -14.41
C VAL A 494 -26.43 25.83 -14.11
N ILE A 495 -27.34 25.25 -13.31
CA ILE A 495 -28.60 25.89 -12.89
C ILE A 495 -28.34 27.23 -12.17
N ASN A 496 -27.33 27.29 -11.30
CA ASN A 496 -27.04 28.49 -10.52
C ASN A 496 -26.14 29.51 -11.24
N ILE A 497 -25.46 29.13 -12.32
CA ILE A 497 -24.72 30.06 -13.18
C ILE A 497 -25.66 30.83 -14.11
N ILE A 498 -26.74 30.19 -14.56
CA ILE A 498 -27.72 30.78 -15.47
C ILE A 498 -28.72 31.61 -14.63
N PRO A 499 -28.71 32.96 -14.73
CA PRO A 499 -29.51 33.82 -13.84
C PRO A 499 -31.01 33.49 -13.84
N GLU A 500 -31.55 33.05 -14.97
CA GLU A 500 -32.96 32.71 -15.14
C GLU A 500 -33.36 31.42 -14.42
N TRP A 501 -32.41 30.53 -14.12
CA TRP A 501 -32.63 29.25 -13.44
C TRP A 501 -32.08 29.24 -12.01
N ALA A 502 -31.38 30.30 -11.62
CA ALA A 502 -30.65 30.35 -10.37
C ALA A 502 -31.59 30.16 -9.18
N ARG A 503 -31.24 29.18 -8.33
CA ARG A 503 -31.94 28.91 -7.07
C ARG A 503 -31.34 29.71 -5.92
N ILE A 504 -30.06 30.03 -6.04
CA ILE A 504 -29.31 30.82 -5.07
C ILE A 504 -29.32 32.28 -5.55
N PRO A 505 -29.68 33.26 -4.69
CA PRO A 505 -29.63 34.66 -5.05
C PRO A 505 -28.23 35.08 -5.54
N PRO A 506 -28.12 35.99 -6.53
CA PRO A 506 -26.83 36.40 -7.10
C PRO A 506 -25.80 36.92 -6.09
N GLY A 507 -26.25 37.49 -4.96
CA GLY A 507 -25.37 37.97 -3.88
C GLY A 507 -24.91 36.88 -2.89
N GLU A 508 -25.52 35.69 -2.93
CA GLU A 508 -25.26 34.58 -2.01
C GLU A 508 -24.50 33.43 -2.67
N PHE A 509 -24.28 33.51 -3.99
CA PHE A 509 -23.61 32.48 -4.76
C PHE A 509 -22.10 32.46 -4.48
N SER A 510 -21.65 31.42 -3.78
CA SER A 510 -20.29 31.32 -3.24
C SER A 510 -19.27 30.88 -4.31
N PRO A 511 -18.27 31.71 -4.64
CA PRO A 511 -17.17 31.33 -5.55
C PRO A 511 -16.36 30.14 -5.02
N VAL A 512 -16.31 29.95 -3.71
CA VAL A 512 -15.56 28.83 -3.10
C VAL A 512 -16.30 27.50 -3.28
N ALA A 513 -17.64 27.52 -3.24
CA ALA A 513 -18.42 26.33 -3.58
C ALA A 513 -18.20 25.91 -5.04
N ILE A 514 -18.07 26.88 -5.96
CA ILE A 514 -17.72 26.61 -7.37
C ILE A 514 -16.32 25.98 -7.45
N TYR A 515 -15.33 26.55 -6.76
CA TYR A 515 -13.97 26.01 -6.73
C TYR A 515 -13.94 24.54 -6.27
N TRP A 516 -14.57 24.24 -5.13
CA TRP A 516 -14.63 22.87 -4.60
C TRP A 516 -15.44 21.94 -5.49
N ALA A 517 -16.52 22.41 -6.12
CA ALA A 517 -17.27 21.64 -7.10
C ALA A 517 -16.40 21.23 -8.29
N LEU A 518 -15.61 22.16 -8.84
CA LEU A 518 -14.69 21.87 -9.95
C LEU A 518 -13.61 20.87 -9.54
N VAL A 519 -13.01 21.04 -8.35
CA VAL A 519 -12.04 20.07 -7.80
C VAL A 519 -12.69 18.70 -7.63
N ASN A 520 -13.89 18.62 -7.06
CA ASN A 520 -14.62 17.37 -6.89
C ASN A 520 -14.93 16.70 -8.22
N VAL A 521 -15.39 17.44 -9.23
CA VAL A 521 -15.65 16.90 -10.57
C VAL A 521 -14.37 16.32 -11.17
N VAL A 522 -13.23 17.00 -11.07
CA VAL A 522 -11.93 16.46 -11.53
C VAL A 522 -11.56 15.17 -10.78
N VAL A 523 -11.69 15.14 -9.46
CA VAL A 523 -11.41 13.96 -8.63
C VAL A 523 -12.33 12.80 -9.02
N LEU A 524 -13.63 13.04 -9.18
CA LEU A 524 -14.62 12.04 -9.57
C LEU A 524 -14.40 11.52 -11.00
N MET A 525 -13.97 12.37 -11.94
CA MET A 525 -13.61 11.94 -13.30
C MET A 525 -12.39 11.01 -13.28
N ILE A 526 -11.35 11.34 -12.52
CA ILE A 526 -10.19 10.46 -12.36
C ILE A 526 -10.60 9.14 -11.68
N ALA A 527 -11.46 9.20 -10.66
CA ALA A 527 -12.00 8.02 -10.01
C ALA A 527 -12.80 7.13 -10.97
N ALA A 528 -13.57 7.72 -11.88
CA ALA A 528 -14.34 7.00 -12.89
C ALA A 528 -13.44 6.27 -13.90
N LEU A 529 -12.24 6.78 -14.20
CA LEU A 529 -11.26 6.09 -15.05
C LEU A 529 -10.78 4.76 -14.43
N ILE A 530 -10.74 4.67 -13.09
CA ILE A 530 -10.36 3.44 -12.37
C ILE A 530 -11.36 2.32 -12.61
N CYS A 531 -12.65 2.63 -12.83
CA CYS A 531 -13.71 1.64 -13.07
C CYS A 531 -13.55 0.85 -14.39
N PHE A 532 -12.70 1.33 -15.30
CA PHE A 532 -12.43 0.67 -16.58
C PHE A 532 -11.16 -0.16 -16.47
N GLU A 533 -11.37 -1.45 -16.18
CA GLU A 533 -10.31 -2.41 -15.92
C GLU A 533 -9.63 -2.85 -17.21
N LYS A 534 -8.31 -2.69 -17.26
CA LYS A 534 -7.49 -3.13 -18.39
C LYS A 534 -7.04 -4.59 -18.20
N THR A 535 -6.69 -5.21 -19.32
CA THR A 535 -5.98 -6.49 -19.30
C THR A 535 -4.60 -6.35 -18.69
N ASN A 536 -4.22 -7.32 -17.85
CA ASN A 536 -2.87 -7.44 -17.31
C ASN A 536 -2.40 -8.89 -17.48
N PRO A 537 -1.61 -9.21 -18.52
CA PRO A 537 -1.11 -10.56 -18.70
C PRO A 537 -0.14 -10.91 -17.56
N ALA A 538 -0.29 -12.12 -16.98
CA ALA A 538 0.43 -12.62 -15.81
C ALA A 538 1.97 -12.55 -15.84
N SER A 539 2.55 -12.35 -17.03
CA SER A 539 3.99 -12.34 -17.29
C SER A 539 4.57 -10.97 -16.97
N GLU A 540 4.82 -10.73 -15.69
CA GLU A 540 5.50 -9.52 -15.28
C GLU A 540 7.01 -9.66 -15.33
N SER A 541 7.61 -8.77 -16.10
CA SER A 541 9.05 -8.69 -16.26
C SER A 541 9.71 -7.85 -15.18
N LEU A 542 10.79 -8.36 -14.63
CA LEU A 542 11.69 -7.64 -13.74
C LEU A 542 12.77 -6.95 -14.57
N ARG A 543 12.96 -5.66 -14.33
CA ARG A 543 14.05 -4.90 -14.94
C ARG A 543 15.36 -5.46 -14.44
N ALA A 544 16.22 -5.85 -15.38
CA ALA A 544 17.56 -6.37 -15.11
C ALA A 544 18.61 -5.42 -15.69
N ASP A 545 19.83 -5.53 -15.20
CA ASP A 545 21.00 -4.90 -15.83
C ASP A 545 22.25 -5.73 -15.53
N GLU A 546 22.36 -6.88 -16.18
CA GLU A 546 23.45 -7.81 -15.92
C GLU A 546 24.05 -8.42 -17.19
N PRO A 547 25.32 -8.85 -17.15
CA PRO A 547 25.93 -9.58 -18.25
C PRO A 547 25.16 -10.88 -18.55
N ALA A 548 24.90 -11.11 -19.83
CA ALA A 548 24.31 -12.34 -20.33
C ALA A 548 25.12 -12.85 -21.53
N ARG A 549 25.20 -14.17 -21.70
CA ARG A 549 25.70 -14.77 -22.95
C ARG A 549 24.58 -15.55 -23.61
N PHE A 550 24.45 -15.45 -24.93
CA PHE A 550 23.48 -16.23 -25.70
C PHE A 550 24.14 -16.72 -26.99
N GLY A 551 24.24 -18.03 -27.19
CA GLY A 551 24.91 -18.62 -28.35
C GLY A 551 26.37 -18.16 -28.51
N GLY A 552 27.09 -17.97 -27.39
CA GLY A 552 28.46 -17.45 -27.36
C GLY A 552 28.59 -15.92 -27.51
N ILE A 553 27.53 -15.21 -27.88
CA ILE A 553 27.51 -13.75 -28.01
C ILE A 553 27.39 -13.13 -26.62
N ALA A 554 28.26 -12.17 -26.31
CA ALA A 554 28.14 -11.37 -25.11
C ALA A 554 27.09 -10.27 -25.28
N GLY A 555 26.19 -10.13 -24.31
CA GLY A 555 25.18 -9.07 -24.26
C GLY A 555 24.83 -8.70 -22.83
N ARG A 556 23.74 -7.95 -22.66
CA ARG A 556 23.22 -7.56 -21.34
C ARG A 556 21.75 -7.91 -21.21
N ALA A 557 21.35 -8.64 -20.17
CA ALA A 557 19.95 -8.83 -19.86
C ALA A 557 19.36 -7.54 -19.28
N VAL A 558 18.37 -6.98 -19.96
CA VAL A 558 17.69 -5.74 -19.56
C VAL A 558 16.31 -5.99 -18.93
N SER A 559 15.76 -7.18 -19.13
CA SER A 559 14.46 -7.58 -18.61
C SER A 559 14.38 -9.10 -18.52
N LEU A 560 13.91 -9.65 -17.40
CA LEU A 560 13.81 -11.09 -17.16
C LEU A 560 12.43 -11.46 -16.60
N THR A 561 11.93 -12.64 -16.97
CA THR A 561 10.78 -13.33 -16.37
C THR A 561 11.14 -14.81 -16.18
N LEU A 562 10.24 -15.64 -15.64
CA LEU A 562 10.48 -17.09 -15.55
C LEU A 562 10.49 -17.83 -16.91
N GLY A 563 10.06 -17.18 -18.00
CA GLY A 563 9.99 -17.82 -19.33
C GLY A 563 10.45 -16.96 -20.50
N LYS A 564 10.94 -15.74 -20.23
CA LYS A 564 11.38 -14.79 -21.25
C LYS A 564 12.53 -13.93 -20.74
N ALA A 565 13.45 -13.59 -21.63
CA ALA A 565 14.47 -12.58 -21.39
C ALA A 565 14.54 -11.61 -22.56
N VAL A 566 14.79 -10.33 -22.26
CA VAL A 566 15.19 -9.35 -23.26
C VAL A 566 16.66 -9.04 -23.03
N VAL A 567 17.46 -9.27 -24.06
CA VAL A 567 18.90 -9.03 -24.04
C VAL A 567 19.30 -7.96 -25.04
N GLU A 568 20.11 -7.01 -24.62
CA GLU A 568 20.77 -6.04 -25.49
C GLU A 568 21.92 -6.74 -26.24
N ILE A 569 21.92 -6.56 -27.57
CA ILE A 569 22.84 -7.21 -28.50
C ILE A 569 23.79 -6.15 -29.08
N PRO A 570 25.11 -6.40 -29.11
CA PRO A 570 26.07 -5.49 -29.73
C PRO A 570 25.75 -5.19 -31.20
N ILE A 571 25.91 -3.92 -31.57
CA ILE A 571 25.71 -3.44 -32.95
C ILE A 571 26.70 -4.14 -33.88
N GLY A 572 26.22 -4.64 -35.02
CA GLY A 572 27.03 -5.40 -35.99
C GLY A 572 26.96 -6.92 -35.82
N THR A 573 26.34 -7.42 -34.75
CA THR A 573 26.09 -8.87 -34.59
C THR A 573 24.88 -9.28 -35.41
N ASP A 574 25.04 -10.28 -36.27
CA ASP A 574 23.93 -10.93 -36.98
C ASP A 574 23.40 -12.10 -36.16
N VAL A 575 22.08 -12.09 -35.95
CA VAL A 575 21.41 -13.08 -35.12
C VAL A 575 20.12 -13.47 -35.82
N GLU A 576 19.95 -14.77 -36.06
CA GLU A 576 18.79 -15.34 -36.74
C GLU A 576 17.68 -15.65 -35.74
N THR A 577 16.46 -15.22 -36.05
CA THR A 577 15.25 -15.57 -35.29
C THR A 577 14.84 -17.02 -35.54
N GLY A 578 14.26 -17.68 -34.53
CA GLY A 578 13.86 -19.09 -34.56
C GLY A 578 14.96 -20.07 -34.16
N LYS A 579 16.19 -19.58 -33.92
CA LYS A 579 17.30 -20.42 -33.46
C LYS A 579 17.24 -20.61 -31.94
N VAL A 580 17.39 -21.86 -31.51
CA VAL A 580 17.64 -22.20 -30.11
C VAL A 580 19.11 -21.93 -29.79
N VAL A 581 19.34 -21.15 -28.76
CA VAL A 581 20.67 -20.76 -28.28
C VAL A 581 20.80 -21.08 -26.81
N GLU A 582 21.97 -21.55 -26.40
CA GLU A 582 22.31 -21.68 -24.99
C GLU A 582 22.48 -20.27 -24.39
N VAL A 583 21.83 -20.04 -23.25
CA VAL A 583 21.87 -18.80 -22.50
C VAL A 583 22.59 -19.03 -21.18
N THR A 584 23.56 -18.19 -20.88
CA THR A 584 24.25 -18.17 -19.59
C THR A 584 23.91 -16.86 -18.86
N LEU A 585 23.37 -17.00 -17.66
CA LEU A 585 23.10 -15.90 -16.73
C LEU A 585 23.82 -16.15 -15.41
N HIS A 586 24.24 -15.09 -14.74
CA HIS A 586 24.95 -15.22 -13.48
C HIS A 586 24.07 -15.91 -12.41
N GLY A 587 24.55 -17.00 -11.83
CA GLY A 587 23.86 -17.73 -10.75
C GLY A 587 22.71 -18.62 -11.21
N VAL A 588 22.58 -18.89 -12.52
CA VAL A 588 21.67 -19.87 -13.09
C VAL A 588 22.46 -20.79 -14.02
N GLU A 589 22.22 -22.10 -13.93
CA GLU A 589 22.77 -23.09 -14.86
C GLU A 589 22.45 -22.72 -16.31
N PRO A 590 23.36 -22.99 -17.27
CA PRO A 590 23.07 -22.76 -18.68
C PRO A 590 21.78 -23.44 -19.11
N PHE A 591 20.95 -22.73 -19.87
CA PHE A 591 19.67 -23.24 -20.36
C PHE A 591 19.44 -22.86 -21.81
N GLU A 592 18.60 -23.61 -22.50
CA GLU A 592 18.25 -23.33 -23.90
C GLU A 592 17.12 -22.31 -23.99
N ALA A 593 17.26 -21.37 -24.93
CA ALA A 593 16.23 -20.39 -25.24
C ALA A 593 16.09 -20.17 -26.75
N GLU A 594 14.86 -19.99 -27.22
CA GLU A 594 14.54 -19.64 -28.60
C GLU A 594 14.57 -18.11 -28.78
N LEU A 595 15.38 -17.60 -29.71
CA LEU A 595 15.35 -16.19 -30.09
C LEU A 595 14.18 -15.92 -31.02
N ARG A 596 13.09 -15.31 -30.54
CA ARG A 596 11.88 -15.11 -31.36
C ARG A 596 11.86 -13.79 -32.12
N VAL A 597 12.34 -12.71 -31.51
CA VAL A 597 12.21 -11.36 -32.08
C VAL A 597 13.50 -10.58 -31.84
N VAL A 598 13.93 -9.82 -32.84
CA VAL A 598 14.98 -8.80 -32.70
C VAL A 598 14.36 -7.42 -32.97
N THR A 599 14.29 -6.57 -31.95
CA THR A 599 13.80 -5.19 -32.10
C THR A 599 14.97 -4.22 -32.18
N ARG A 600 14.82 -3.14 -32.98
CA ARG A 600 15.78 -2.04 -33.03
C ARG A 600 15.15 -0.80 -32.41
N ARG A 601 15.88 -0.13 -31.52
CA ARG A 601 15.43 1.15 -30.94
C ARG A 601 16.45 2.24 -31.22
N THR A 602 16.02 3.27 -31.94
CA THR A 602 16.78 4.50 -32.15
C THR A 602 16.63 5.37 -30.90
N GLN A 603 17.73 5.71 -30.22
CA GLN A 603 17.68 6.66 -29.11
C GLN A 603 17.49 8.08 -29.67
N GLY A 604 16.51 8.82 -29.15
CA GLY A 604 16.11 10.12 -29.69
C GLY A 604 17.12 11.26 -29.47
N ARG A 605 17.19 12.14 -30.48
CA ARG A 605 17.79 13.50 -30.60
C ARG A 605 19.31 13.73 -30.60
N ARG A 606 20.18 12.76 -30.33
CA ARG A 606 21.63 12.91 -30.66
C ARG A 606 21.99 12.02 -31.85
N ARG A 607 22.46 12.63 -32.94
CA ARG A 607 22.81 11.98 -34.21
C ARG A 607 24.02 11.01 -34.15
N ASP A 608 24.62 10.80 -32.97
CA ASP A 608 25.90 10.08 -32.81
C ASP A 608 25.86 8.78 -31.98
N THR A 609 24.72 8.36 -31.42
CA THR A 609 24.64 7.06 -30.72
C THR A 609 23.89 6.05 -31.59
N GLY A 610 24.60 5.02 -32.07
CA GLY A 610 24.06 3.98 -32.95
C GLY A 610 22.80 3.28 -32.43
N ALA A 611 22.04 2.66 -33.33
CA ALA A 611 20.80 1.95 -32.99
C ALA A 611 21.06 0.70 -32.13
N LEU A 612 20.44 0.61 -30.96
CA LEU A 612 20.53 -0.58 -30.10
C LEU A 612 19.65 -1.72 -30.65
N LYS A 613 20.17 -2.95 -30.66
CA LYS A 613 19.43 -4.18 -31.00
C LYS A 613 19.04 -4.90 -29.70
N TYR A 614 17.81 -5.39 -29.61
CA TYR A 614 17.32 -6.19 -28.48
C TYR A 614 16.78 -7.52 -28.97
N GLY A 615 17.28 -8.62 -28.41
CA GLY A 615 16.78 -9.98 -28.64
C GLY A 615 15.75 -10.38 -27.59
N HIS A 616 14.64 -10.95 -28.03
CA HIS A 616 13.59 -11.51 -27.17
C HIS A 616 13.74 -13.02 -27.16
N LEU A 617 14.29 -13.53 -26.07
CA LEU A 617 14.54 -14.94 -25.82
C LEU A 617 13.33 -15.53 -25.07
N HIS A 618 12.88 -16.71 -25.50
CA HIS A 618 11.81 -17.47 -24.85
C HIS A 618 12.35 -18.82 -24.43
N TYR A 619 12.03 -19.25 -23.21
CA TYR A 619 12.56 -20.49 -22.65
C TYR A 619 11.54 -21.12 -21.70
N ASP A 620 11.71 -22.42 -21.47
CA ASP A 620 10.94 -23.18 -20.48
C ASP A 620 11.92 -23.82 -19.50
N LEU A 621 12.01 -23.24 -18.30
CA LEU A 621 12.96 -23.69 -17.28
C LEU A 621 12.38 -24.85 -16.49
N THR A 622 13.20 -25.90 -16.33
CA THR A 622 12.91 -27.07 -15.50
C THR A 622 14.06 -27.36 -14.53
N GLY A 623 13.81 -28.19 -13.51
CA GLY A 623 14.84 -28.63 -12.56
C GLY A 623 15.56 -27.48 -11.83
N ALA A 624 16.87 -27.64 -11.65
CA ALA A 624 17.71 -26.69 -10.90
C ALA A 624 17.75 -25.29 -11.53
N ALA A 625 17.78 -25.18 -12.86
CA ALA A 625 17.77 -23.90 -13.56
C ALA A 625 16.50 -23.08 -13.25
N ARG A 626 15.33 -23.75 -13.13
CA ARG A 626 14.08 -23.09 -12.72
C ARG A 626 14.17 -22.55 -11.30
N ASP A 627 14.62 -23.39 -10.37
CA ASP A 627 14.73 -23.02 -8.96
C ASP A 627 15.71 -21.85 -8.77
N GLN A 628 16.89 -21.93 -9.42
CA GLN A 628 17.89 -20.87 -9.41
C GLN A 628 17.37 -19.57 -10.02
N MET A 629 16.60 -19.64 -11.11
CA MET A 629 15.96 -18.46 -11.71
C MET A 629 14.92 -17.84 -10.80
N ILE A 630 14.06 -18.64 -10.15
CA ILE A 630 13.11 -18.17 -9.14
C ILE A 630 13.86 -17.41 -8.05
N ILE A 631 14.88 -18.05 -7.47
CA ILE A 631 15.64 -17.43 -6.40
C ILE A 631 16.30 -16.13 -6.90
N LYS A 632 16.92 -16.14 -8.08
CA LYS A 632 17.55 -14.95 -8.66
C LYS A 632 16.56 -13.80 -8.80
N LEU A 633 15.43 -14.03 -9.46
CA LEU A 633 14.44 -13.00 -9.79
C LEU A 633 13.76 -12.42 -8.54
N TYR A 634 13.37 -13.27 -7.60
CA TYR A 634 12.53 -12.86 -6.48
C TYR A 634 13.30 -12.63 -5.17
N THR A 635 14.58 -12.97 -5.11
CA THR A 635 15.43 -12.74 -3.92
C THR A 635 16.69 -11.92 -4.19
N GLY A 636 16.98 -11.64 -5.46
CA GLY A 636 18.09 -10.76 -5.87
C GLY A 636 17.71 -9.28 -5.85
N ASP A 637 18.65 -8.43 -6.28
CA ASP A 637 18.53 -6.96 -6.24
C ASP A 637 17.62 -6.37 -7.34
N TYR A 638 16.75 -7.17 -7.95
CA TYR A 638 15.82 -6.68 -8.97
C TYR A 638 14.70 -5.87 -8.29
N SER A 639 14.51 -4.62 -8.72
CA SER A 639 13.49 -3.73 -8.17
C SER A 639 12.59 -3.12 -9.23
N GLN A 640 11.30 -3.07 -8.92
CA GLN A 640 10.27 -2.33 -9.66
C GLN A 640 9.81 -1.08 -8.89
N ASP A 641 10.50 -0.74 -7.79
CA ASP A 641 10.16 0.45 -6.99
C ASP A 641 10.35 1.73 -7.81
N ILE A 642 9.54 2.73 -7.47
CA ILE A 642 9.57 4.05 -8.09
C ILE A 642 10.34 4.95 -7.15
N GLU A 643 11.63 5.13 -7.44
CA GLU A 643 12.55 5.94 -6.64
C GLU A 643 12.25 7.46 -6.74
N GLU A 644 11.69 7.91 -7.87
CA GLU A 644 11.37 9.31 -8.10
C GLU A 644 9.96 9.49 -8.68
N LEU A 645 9.20 10.41 -8.10
CA LEU A 645 7.87 10.75 -8.59
C LEU A 645 7.95 11.88 -9.63
N ARG A 646 7.84 11.51 -10.91
CA ARG A 646 7.85 12.48 -12.03
C ARG A 646 6.45 12.99 -12.30
N ARG A 647 6.07 14.11 -11.66
CA ARG A 647 4.73 14.74 -11.78
C ARG A 647 4.29 14.97 -13.24
N ARG A 648 5.22 15.37 -14.12
CA ARG A 648 4.95 15.53 -15.55
C ARG A 648 4.55 14.21 -16.22
N THR A 649 5.21 13.11 -15.87
CA THR A 649 4.90 11.77 -16.38
C THR A 649 3.55 11.28 -15.87
N VAL A 650 3.21 11.56 -14.61
CA VAL A 650 1.87 11.28 -14.06
C VAL A 650 0.79 12.04 -14.79
N ALA A 651 0.96 13.35 -14.98
CA ALA A 651 0.00 14.17 -15.71
C ALA A 651 -0.16 13.71 -17.17
N ALA A 652 0.94 13.39 -17.84
CA ALA A 652 0.92 12.84 -19.20
C ALA A 652 0.23 11.47 -19.26
N GLY A 653 0.46 10.59 -18.27
CA GLY A 653 -0.20 9.29 -18.15
C GLY A 653 -1.72 9.45 -18.03
N LEU A 654 -2.18 10.27 -17.09
CA LEU A 654 -3.60 10.58 -16.92
C LEU A 654 -4.21 11.22 -18.18
N PHE A 655 -3.52 12.17 -18.81
CA PHE A 655 -3.99 12.80 -20.05
C PHE A 655 -4.14 11.77 -21.18
N SER A 656 -3.12 10.91 -21.37
CA SER A 656 -3.16 9.84 -22.37
C SER A 656 -4.30 8.84 -22.10
N ARG A 657 -4.63 8.65 -20.83
CA ARG A 657 -5.70 7.75 -20.41
C ARG A 657 -7.08 8.32 -20.72
N THR A 658 -7.26 9.63 -20.55
CA THR A 658 -8.53 10.33 -20.78
C THR A 658 -8.80 10.56 -22.27
N PHE A 659 -7.79 10.99 -23.03
CA PHE A 659 -7.97 11.44 -24.41
C PHE A 659 -7.38 10.50 -25.47
N GLY A 660 -6.87 9.33 -25.05
CA GLY A 660 -6.10 8.44 -25.90
C GLY A 660 -4.62 8.84 -25.98
N PRO A 661 -3.74 7.97 -26.52
CA PRO A 661 -2.32 8.27 -26.62
C PRO A 661 -2.15 9.58 -27.41
N ALA A 662 -1.58 10.60 -26.77
CA ALA A 662 -1.07 11.75 -27.49
C ALA A 662 -0.02 11.20 -28.46
N TYR A 663 -0.35 11.19 -29.74
CA TYR A 663 0.57 10.78 -30.79
C TYR A 663 1.82 11.65 -30.64
N GLN A 664 2.93 11.08 -30.16
CA GLN A 664 4.21 11.76 -30.11
C GLN A 664 4.70 11.95 -31.55
N ARG A 665 4.17 12.95 -32.23
CA ARG A 665 4.78 13.64 -33.37
C ARG A 665 5.04 15.08 -32.95
N ALA A 666 6.21 15.33 -32.36
CA ALA A 666 6.98 16.58 -32.43
C ALA A 666 8.34 16.43 -31.71
#